data_AF-A0A2W5UV56-F1
#
_entry.id   AF-A0A2W5UV56-F1
#
_cell.length_a   1.000
_cell.length_b   1.000
_cell.length_c   1.000
_cell.angle_alpha   90.00
_cell.angle_beta   90.00
_cell.angle_gamma   90.00
#
_symmetry.space_group_name_H-M   'P 1'
#
loop_
_entity.id
_entity.type
_entity.pdbx_description
1 polymer ?
#
loop_
_entity_poly.entity_id
_entity_poly.type
_entity_poly.pdbx_seq_one_letter_code
_entity_poly.pdbx_strand_id
1 'polypeptide(L)'
;MVTLDTSTLLSYYQARNGLTGAAASGATNVATTKSKAVVPTAPWLSGATPPASELVRSALNGRKFVDEGANTTSLKGASPDYAKLFATYQALNTLSAIASRAGEKNVTDGEITKLQTVLNKGLGEISSYVQGLSLDKLRLTTGAVMTSDKAKAGVPKANYTYTTDTLYSGQFGDPVPKFQGDVSFDVTVKAFGVTKTVTMNLNDMGSTPRTMSNVVTYMNDKMKTAGYNTSFAVQRTAGQERTVQVNGKPVTLPATGDDFALKVKGDSVEQISFSAPKTAPAVYVTTKAGDPDPDKNTKTDDAVYETTLTKYSAAGAGGGAGAGAPGGKVFTETLQGTISNVRKSVTGADGSVYMLADVGTAVQGKIDIDGQPIKGDSDVALLKYDSAGHLLFAQTLGATDSASGLSLAVADDGSIAVAGSVSGRLQGAVNGPINNGDSSTKTDSFVTRYSANGDEQWTVRRGGLQEDEATALAFGADGVLYVGGRAKSDLPGAVGTDPSGGWDAYLSAFATDANGKPKALFTQKFGSAANDSVSDIVVNGSQVIVGSKEDGKAMLRSFDVTTSVVTENVSQLNKYGAYESVPVTYTKTATLAAGATRDLGSLKGGDVVGLRIDGGQLYVGGYTANSAMAVNGVTTGPSGGMDAFVSRMSLNIGDTSADAVTYYGGAGDDTMTGFDVKNGSAWLVGSAGANLDGQSTIGAKDGYVAQINVGTGTVDWSQRLTGKDGYATPTTVAVSAAGASALDLFGLPSGTMAFKQSERITTATAARPGDTFQIRTRERGPLTTVTIEANDTLETLADKIKRASGFRAKVETVTDGDNRVLKISPASNTATIEVVAGKGGTDVLNALGLAGGVVRATKTDNGKTVSADGGGPVYGLQLPPELDLTTEAGRKNANVVITRALSQIRTAYREAADAAQGITSDGAKTPGKTGGTAPKYLTDQLANYQAALNRLTGG
;
A
#
# COMPACT_ATOMS: atom_id res chain seq x y z
N MET A 1 92.33 23.01 5.27
CA MET A 1 91.85 21.89 4.43
C MET A 1 90.37 22.10 4.18
N VAL A 2 90.00 22.06 2.88
CA VAL A 2 88.66 22.07 2.26
C VAL A 2 87.65 23.11 2.79
N THR A 3 87.39 24.15 1.97
CA THR A 3 86.29 25.11 2.15
C THR A 3 85.56 25.30 0.83
N LEU A 4 84.23 25.10 0.86
CA LEU A 4 83.30 25.19 -0.28
C LEU A 4 82.86 26.66 -0.50
N ASP A 5 82.90 27.11 -1.75
CA ASP A 5 82.52 28.46 -2.20
C ASP A 5 81.00 28.56 -2.45
N THR A 6 80.42 29.63 -1.89
CA THR A 6 78.98 29.94 -1.78
C THR A 6 78.41 30.73 -2.96
N SER A 7 79.18 30.94 -4.02
CA SER A 7 78.80 31.80 -5.17
C SER A 7 77.85 31.17 -6.20
N THR A 8 77.64 29.85 -6.22
CA THR A 8 76.71 29.18 -7.15
C THR A 8 75.28 29.05 -6.64
N LEU A 9 75.06 29.15 -5.32
CA LEU A 9 73.70 29.08 -4.72
C LEU A 9 72.92 30.40 -4.85
N LEU A 10 73.60 31.53 -5.06
CA LEU A 10 72.97 32.85 -5.15
C LEU A 10 72.37 33.12 -6.54
N SER A 11 72.99 32.59 -7.61
CA SER A 11 72.50 32.71 -8.99
C SER A 11 71.22 31.90 -9.24
N TYR A 12 71.03 30.77 -8.52
CA TYR A 12 69.79 29.99 -8.57
C TYR A 12 68.64 30.66 -7.79
N TYR A 13 68.97 31.42 -6.73
CA TYR A 13 67.98 32.11 -5.91
C TYR A 13 67.45 33.41 -6.54
N GLN A 14 68.25 34.08 -7.37
CA GLN A 14 67.89 35.33 -8.04
C GLN A 14 67.11 35.14 -9.35
N ALA A 15 67.16 33.97 -9.98
CA ALA A 15 66.29 33.63 -11.12
C ALA A 15 64.83 33.31 -10.70
N ARG A 16 64.58 33.04 -9.41
CA ARG A 16 63.27 32.64 -8.89
C ARG A 16 62.44 33.78 -8.28
N ASN A 17 63.07 34.91 -7.95
CA ASN A 17 62.42 36.10 -7.43
C ASN A 17 62.64 37.28 -8.39
N GLY A 18 61.97 37.22 -9.55
CA GLY A 18 62.02 38.27 -10.57
C GLY A 18 61.69 39.65 -10.02
N LEU A 19 62.75 40.43 -9.77
CA LEU A 19 62.72 41.84 -9.40
C LEU A 19 63.95 42.50 -10.01
N THR A 20 63.86 42.85 -11.29
CA THR A 20 64.68 43.89 -11.91
C THR A 20 63.82 45.12 -12.12
N GLY A 21 64.16 46.20 -11.42
CA GLY A 21 63.61 47.51 -11.69
C GLY A 21 64.17 48.09 -13.00
N ALA A 22 63.31 48.73 -13.77
CA ALA A 22 63.69 49.79 -14.70
C ALA A 22 62.49 50.73 -14.88
N ALA A 23 62.78 52.02 -14.84
CA ALA A 23 61.85 53.14 -14.72
C ALA A 23 60.81 53.21 -15.84
N ALA A 24 59.58 53.58 -15.47
CA ALA A 24 58.55 54.05 -16.40
C ALA A 24 57.99 55.37 -15.90
N SER A 25 58.22 56.41 -16.70
CA SER A 25 57.49 57.67 -16.76
C SER A 25 55.99 57.45 -16.67
N GLY A 26 55.32 58.27 -15.86
CA GLY A 26 53.90 58.17 -15.56
C GLY A 26 53.01 58.24 -16.80
N ALA A 27 52.31 57.14 -17.04
CA ALA A 27 50.96 57.15 -17.60
C ALA A 27 50.05 56.52 -16.55
N THR A 28 49.07 57.30 -16.11
CA THR A 28 48.05 56.97 -15.12
C THR A 28 47.26 55.72 -15.53
N ASN A 29 47.52 54.59 -14.88
CA ASN A 29 46.54 53.52 -14.76
C ASN A 29 46.05 53.50 -13.32
N VAL A 30 44.82 54.01 -13.16
CA VAL A 30 44.03 53.91 -11.92
C VAL A 30 43.82 52.43 -11.65
N ALA A 31 44.62 51.86 -10.76
CA ALA A 31 44.31 50.59 -10.13
C ALA A 31 43.07 50.82 -9.25
N THR A 32 41.90 50.45 -9.77
CA THR A 32 40.69 50.35 -8.97
C THR A 32 40.91 49.23 -7.95
N THR A 33 41.24 49.63 -6.72
CA THR A 33 41.09 48.78 -5.54
C THR A 33 39.62 48.38 -5.47
N LYS A 34 39.26 47.18 -5.94
CA LYS A 34 37.94 46.59 -5.63
C LYS A 34 37.84 46.51 -4.11
N SER A 35 36.90 47.25 -3.54
CA SER A 35 36.56 47.15 -2.11
C SER A 35 36.28 45.68 -1.78
N LYS A 36 36.87 45.16 -0.68
CA LYS A 36 36.50 43.83 -0.17
C LYS A 36 35.01 43.81 0.10
N ALA A 37 34.29 42.85 -0.47
CA ALA A 37 32.86 42.71 -0.22
C ALA A 37 32.61 42.45 1.28
N VAL A 38 31.56 43.08 1.82
CA VAL A 38 31.24 42.99 3.24
C VAL A 38 30.43 41.72 3.50
N VAL A 39 30.90 40.88 4.45
CA VAL A 39 30.21 39.66 4.88
C VAL A 39 29.64 39.88 6.29
N PRO A 40 28.31 39.89 6.48
CA PRO A 40 27.68 40.03 7.79
C PRO A 40 27.95 38.81 8.67
N THR A 41 28.07 38.97 10.00
CA THR A 41 28.19 37.85 10.94
C THR A 41 26.99 36.92 10.85
N ALA A 42 27.21 35.62 10.73
CA ALA A 42 26.13 34.65 10.67
C ALA A 42 25.31 34.61 11.98
N PRO A 43 23.98 34.48 11.92
CA PRO A 43 23.09 34.53 13.08
C PRO A 43 23.26 33.35 14.04
N TRP A 44 23.84 32.23 13.59
CA TRP A 44 24.19 31.11 14.46
C TRP A 44 25.53 31.27 15.19
N LEU A 45 26.26 32.36 14.92
CA LEU A 45 27.50 32.71 15.60
C LEU A 45 27.34 33.90 16.56
N SER A 46 26.26 34.69 16.43
CA SER A 46 25.91 35.68 17.43
C SER A 46 25.34 34.96 18.66
N GLY A 47 25.79 35.31 19.86
CA GLY A 47 25.30 34.72 21.12
C GLY A 47 23.84 35.09 21.47
N ALA A 48 23.00 35.41 20.47
CA ALA A 48 21.67 36.01 20.59
C ALA A 48 20.58 35.17 19.91
N THR A 49 20.75 33.85 19.77
CA THR A 49 19.66 32.98 19.30
C THR A 49 18.61 32.85 20.42
N PRO A 50 17.31 33.14 20.19
CA PRO A 50 16.28 32.99 21.20
C PRO A 50 16.22 31.55 21.74
N PRO A 51 15.89 31.34 23.03
CA PRO A 51 15.66 30.01 23.58
C PRO A 51 14.60 29.24 22.78
N ALA A 52 14.77 27.91 22.64
CA ALA A 52 13.83 27.06 21.89
C ALA A 52 12.37 27.22 22.35
N SER A 53 12.15 27.38 23.66
CA SER A 53 10.82 27.62 24.25
C SER A 53 10.16 28.92 23.77
N GLU A 54 10.95 29.98 23.53
CA GLU A 54 10.46 31.25 23.01
C GLU A 54 10.07 31.16 21.54
N LEU A 55 10.84 30.39 20.75
CA LEU A 55 10.55 30.10 19.35
C LEU A 55 9.24 29.31 19.21
N VAL A 56 9.07 28.25 20.01
CA VAL A 56 7.83 27.45 20.03
C VAL A 56 6.64 28.32 20.43
N ARG A 57 6.77 29.11 21.51
CA ARG A 57 5.70 30.02 21.94
C ARG A 57 5.35 31.06 20.87
N SER A 58 6.34 31.63 20.20
CA SER A 58 6.14 32.59 19.11
C SER A 58 5.38 31.96 17.93
N ALA A 59 5.73 30.72 17.57
CA ALA A 59 5.08 29.99 16.48
C ALA A 59 3.63 29.60 16.84
N LEU A 60 3.39 29.12 18.06
CA LEU A 60 2.04 28.81 18.57
C LEU A 60 1.15 30.06 18.64
N ASN A 61 1.73 31.23 18.89
CA ASN A 61 1.02 32.52 18.84
C ASN A 61 0.78 33.04 17.41
N GLY A 62 1.10 32.26 16.38
CA GLY A 62 0.76 32.56 15.00
C GLY A 62 1.69 33.54 14.29
N ARG A 63 2.87 33.86 14.86
CA ARG A 63 3.89 34.68 14.17
C ARG A 63 4.31 34.02 12.84
N LYS A 64 4.73 34.85 11.89
CA LYS A 64 5.33 34.40 10.63
C LYS A 64 6.65 33.69 10.91
N PHE A 65 6.92 32.64 10.16
CA PHE A 65 8.19 31.91 10.25
C PHE A 65 9.31 32.63 9.52
N VAL A 66 8.99 33.26 8.39
CA VAL A 66 9.95 33.94 7.53
C VAL A 66 9.80 35.44 7.72
N ASP A 67 10.87 36.07 8.22
CA ASP A 67 10.96 37.52 8.38
C ASP A 67 12.36 38.02 7.97
N GLU A 68 12.45 38.63 6.78
CA GLU A 68 13.70 39.26 6.31
C GLU A 68 14.12 40.45 7.16
N GLY A 69 13.18 41.10 7.85
CA GLY A 69 13.40 42.28 8.68
C GLY A 69 13.91 41.96 10.09
N ALA A 70 13.88 40.70 10.52
CA ALA A 70 14.31 40.30 11.87
C ALA A 70 15.84 40.38 12.09
N ASN A 71 16.64 40.40 11.02
CA ASN A 71 18.11 40.50 11.07
C ASN A 71 18.62 41.74 10.34
N THR A 72 18.40 42.93 10.90
CA THR A 72 18.90 44.20 10.35
C THR A 72 20.38 44.48 10.65
N THR A 73 21.26 43.47 10.60
CA THR A 73 22.71 43.73 10.44
C THR A 73 23.02 44.02 8.97
N SER A 74 22.33 45.00 8.39
CA SER A 74 22.60 45.52 7.05
C SER A 74 23.87 46.36 7.11
N LEU A 75 25.03 45.68 7.13
CA LEU A 75 26.30 46.35 6.89
C LEU A 75 26.25 46.95 5.48
N LYS A 76 26.44 48.27 5.38
CA LYS A 76 26.44 49.00 4.11
C LYS A 76 27.47 48.37 3.16
N GLY A 77 26.99 47.76 2.07
CA GLY A 77 27.82 47.05 1.08
C GLY A 77 27.78 45.51 1.15
N ALA A 78 27.02 44.91 2.07
CA ALA A 78 26.74 43.48 2.07
C ALA A 78 25.64 43.12 1.05
N SER A 79 25.72 41.93 0.46
CA SER A 79 24.68 41.44 -0.47
C SER A 79 23.33 41.24 0.25
N PRO A 80 22.20 41.62 -0.37
CA PRO A 80 20.86 41.29 0.13
C PRO A 80 20.62 39.78 0.32
N ASP A 81 21.41 38.93 -0.35
CA ASP A 81 21.32 37.46 -0.26
C ASP A 81 21.50 36.95 1.17
N TYR A 82 22.33 37.62 1.99
CA TYR A 82 22.57 37.22 3.38
C TYR A 82 21.32 37.35 4.24
N ALA A 83 20.55 38.42 4.10
CA ALA A 83 19.31 38.61 4.86
C ALA A 83 18.30 37.50 4.57
N LYS A 84 18.20 37.07 3.30
CA LYS A 84 17.31 36.00 2.86
C LYS A 84 17.76 34.62 3.35
N LEU A 85 19.06 34.34 3.32
CA LEU A 85 19.64 33.12 3.92
C LEU A 85 19.39 33.07 5.43
N PHE A 86 19.50 34.21 6.11
CA PHE A 86 19.25 34.31 7.54
C PHE A 86 17.77 34.13 7.89
N ALA A 87 16.85 34.72 7.13
CA ALA A 87 15.42 34.51 7.29
C ALA A 87 15.05 33.02 7.13
N THR A 88 15.62 32.36 6.11
CA THR A 88 15.43 30.92 5.90
C THR A 88 15.99 30.10 7.06
N TYR A 89 17.18 30.44 7.57
CA TYR A 89 17.79 29.79 8.73
C TYR A 89 16.91 29.94 9.98
N GLN A 90 16.40 31.13 10.27
CA GLN A 90 15.55 31.40 11.44
C GLN A 90 14.24 30.62 11.38
N ALA A 91 13.62 30.57 10.21
CA ALA A 91 12.41 29.79 9.98
C ALA A 91 12.67 28.29 10.26
N LEU A 92 13.74 27.72 9.68
CA LEU A 92 14.15 26.34 9.92
C LEU A 92 14.53 26.08 11.39
N ASN A 93 15.15 27.05 12.06
CA ASN A 93 15.50 26.94 13.47
C ASN A 93 14.26 26.90 14.37
N THR A 94 13.21 27.65 13.98
CA THR A 94 11.91 27.61 14.65
C THR A 94 11.22 26.26 14.42
N LEU A 95 11.26 25.71 13.20
CA LEU A 95 10.80 24.34 12.94
C LEU A 95 11.56 23.30 13.77
N SER A 96 12.88 23.46 13.90
CA SER A 96 13.70 22.57 14.72
C SER A 96 13.27 22.61 16.18
N ALA A 97 12.95 23.78 16.72
CA ALA A 97 12.47 23.93 18.09
C ALA A 97 11.09 23.25 18.29
N ILE A 98 10.20 23.34 17.30
CA ILE A 98 8.90 22.65 17.31
C ILE A 98 9.09 21.12 17.30
N ALA A 99 9.91 20.61 16.39
CA ALA A 99 10.19 19.16 16.30
C ALA A 99 10.91 18.63 17.55
N SER A 100 11.79 19.43 18.16
CA SER A 100 12.43 19.09 19.43
C SER A 100 11.43 19.06 20.58
N ARG A 101 10.54 20.07 20.70
CA ARG A 101 9.48 20.08 21.72
C ARG A 101 8.57 18.87 21.61
N ALA A 102 8.17 18.49 20.40
CA ALA A 102 7.34 17.31 20.20
C ALA A 102 8.03 16.02 20.67
N GLY A 103 9.37 15.95 20.61
CA GLY A 103 10.16 14.80 21.02
C GLY A 103 10.48 14.72 22.52
N GLU A 104 10.04 15.69 23.32
CA GLU A 104 10.26 15.68 24.78
C GLU A 104 9.35 14.66 25.50
N LYS A 105 9.75 14.24 26.70
CA LYS A 105 8.91 13.38 27.54
C LYS A 105 7.68 14.15 28.06
N ASN A 106 6.54 13.48 28.17
CA ASN A 106 5.27 14.01 28.72
C ASN A 106 4.58 15.11 27.87
N VAL A 107 4.78 15.12 26.56
CA VAL A 107 4.00 15.96 25.64
C VAL A 107 2.66 15.26 25.38
N THR A 108 1.55 15.95 25.60
CA THR A 108 0.19 15.39 25.38
C THR A 108 -0.16 15.32 23.89
N ASP A 109 -1.02 14.39 23.49
CA ASP A 109 -1.49 14.28 22.09
C ASP A 109 -2.11 15.59 21.58
N GLY A 110 -2.89 16.27 22.42
CA GLY A 110 -3.46 17.58 22.10
C GLY A 110 -2.41 18.69 21.89
N GLU A 111 -1.23 18.58 22.51
CA GLU A 111 -0.10 19.46 22.23
C GLU A 111 0.60 19.07 20.93
N ILE A 112 0.79 17.77 20.68
CA ILE A 112 1.36 17.26 19.42
C ILE A 112 0.54 17.73 18.21
N THR A 113 -0.80 17.64 18.26
CA THR A 113 -1.67 18.13 17.17
C THR A 113 -1.48 19.63 16.88
N LYS A 114 -1.29 20.45 17.93
CA LYS A 114 -1.01 21.88 17.78
C LYS A 114 0.37 22.13 17.17
N LEU A 115 1.38 21.40 17.63
CA LEU A 115 2.74 21.46 17.08
C LEU A 115 2.77 21.02 15.61
N GLN A 116 2.06 19.95 15.26
CA GLN A 116 1.90 19.47 13.89
C GLN A 116 1.28 20.52 12.97
N THR A 117 0.20 21.16 13.42
CA THR A 117 -0.47 22.23 12.67
C THR A 117 0.49 23.39 12.38
N VAL A 118 1.26 23.80 13.37
CA VAL A 118 2.20 24.92 13.27
C VAL A 118 3.44 24.55 12.45
N LEU A 119 3.93 23.31 12.55
CA LEU A 119 4.97 22.75 11.68
C LEU A 119 4.55 22.79 10.21
N ASN A 120 3.35 22.30 9.88
CA ASN A 120 2.82 22.30 8.51
C ASN A 120 2.72 23.72 7.94
N LYS A 121 2.24 24.68 8.74
CA LYS A 121 2.23 26.11 8.36
C LYS A 121 3.63 26.62 8.06
N GLY A 122 4.61 26.33 8.92
CA GLY A 122 5.99 26.77 8.74
C GLY A 122 6.68 26.14 7.53
N LEU A 123 6.46 24.85 7.26
CA LEU A 123 6.92 24.18 6.04
C LEU A 123 6.36 24.83 4.78
N GLY A 124 5.05 25.13 4.78
CA GLY A 124 4.39 25.82 3.67
C GLY A 124 4.92 27.24 3.44
N GLU A 125 5.17 28.00 4.50
CA GLU A 125 5.73 29.35 4.44
C GLU A 125 7.17 29.34 3.90
N ILE A 126 8.03 28.48 4.44
CA ILE A 126 9.42 28.30 3.96
C ILE A 126 9.44 27.85 2.51
N SER A 127 8.60 26.88 2.15
CA SER A 127 8.55 26.36 0.77
C SER A 127 8.14 27.46 -0.22
N SER A 128 7.07 28.20 0.10
CA SER A 128 6.62 29.33 -0.72
C SER A 128 7.68 30.41 -0.86
N TYR A 129 8.37 30.74 0.24
CA TYR A 129 9.43 31.72 0.25
C TYR A 129 10.64 31.30 -0.60
N VAL A 130 11.15 30.08 -0.38
CA VAL A 130 12.29 29.53 -1.13
C VAL A 130 11.99 29.41 -2.62
N GLN A 131 10.76 29.02 -2.99
CA GLN A 131 10.35 28.92 -4.40
C GLN A 131 10.29 30.27 -5.13
N GLY A 132 10.03 31.36 -4.40
CA GLY A 132 9.97 32.75 -4.92
C GLY A 132 11.27 33.54 -4.79
N LEU A 133 12.26 32.98 -4.09
CA LEU A 133 13.50 33.66 -3.71
C LEU A 133 14.32 34.11 -4.93
N SER A 134 14.96 35.29 -4.84
CA SER A 134 15.99 35.76 -5.80
C SER A 134 17.28 35.82 -5.05
N LEU A 135 18.34 35.22 -5.58
CA LEU A 135 19.68 35.41 -5.07
C LEU A 135 20.61 35.71 -6.25
N ASP A 136 21.59 36.57 -6.02
CA ASP A 136 22.48 37.06 -7.08
C ASP A 136 23.61 36.06 -7.38
N LYS A 137 24.03 35.28 -6.37
CA LYS A 137 25.24 34.43 -6.45
C LYS A 137 25.00 32.93 -6.38
N LEU A 138 23.83 32.50 -5.93
CA LEU A 138 23.49 31.09 -5.75
C LEU A 138 21.99 30.90 -5.91
N ARG A 139 21.53 29.66 -5.83
CA ARG A 139 20.09 29.35 -5.80
C ARG A 139 19.78 28.38 -4.67
N LEU A 140 18.63 28.58 -4.03
CA LEU A 140 18.05 27.62 -3.09
C LEU A 140 16.91 26.86 -3.77
N THR A 141 16.74 25.60 -3.39
CA THR A 141 15.55 24.80 -3.70
C THR A 141 15.15 23.99 -2.47
N THR A 142 13.87 23.73 -2.31
CA THR A 142 13.37 22.90 -1.20
C THR A 142 13.74 21.44 -1.38
N GLY A 143 13.80 20.95 -2.63
CA GLY A 143 14.14 19.56 -2.95
C GLY A 143 15.63 19.25 -2.95
N ALA A 144 16.02 18.11 -3.52
CA ALA A 144 17.42 17.72 -3.70
C ALA A 144 18.07 18.42 -4.91
N VAL A 145 19.40 18.36 -5.00
CA VAL A 145 20.15 18.77 -6.20
C VAL A 145 20.84 17.53 -6.75
N MET A 146 20.55 17.18 -7.99
CA MET A 146 20.87 15.87 -8.56
C MET A 146 21.31 16.00 -10.03
N THR A 147 22.08 15.03 -10.52
CA THR A 147 22.37 14.90 -11.96
C THR A 147 21.29 14.11 -12.71
N SER A 148 20.55 13.27 -11.98
CA SER A 148 19.32 12.62 -12.42
C SER A 148 18.44 12.27 -11.21
N ASP A 149 17.13 12.31 -11.38
CA ASP A 149 16.16 11.80 -10.40
C ASP A 149 15.68 10.42 -10.90
N LYS A 150 16.02 9.35 -10.17
CA LYS A 150 15.60 7.98 -10.48
C LYS A 150 14.54 7.57 -9.46
N ALA A 151 13.35 7.26 -9.96
CA ALA A 151 12.23 6.76 -9.17
C ALA A 151 12.61 5.47 -8.43
N LYS A 152 12.11 5.32 -7.21
CA LYS A 152 12.23 4.10 -6.39
C LYS A 152 11.02 3.18 -6.50
N ALA A 153 9.83 3.75 -6.78
CA ALA A 153 8.63 2.98 -7.09
C ALA A 153 8.56 2.76 -8.61
N GLY A 154 8.04 1.61 -9.02
CA GLY A 154 8.09 1.19 -10.42
C GLY A 154 6.98 0.25 -10.80
N VAL A 155 6.91 -0.04 -12.09
CA VAL A 155 6.00 -1.02 -12.67
C VAL A 155 6.73 -2.36 -12.80
N PRO A 156 6.16 -3.47 -12.31
CA PRO A 156 6.72 -4.80 -12.48
C PRO A 156 7.04 -5.13 -13.93
N LYS A 157 8.15 -5.83 -14.15
CA LYS A 157 8.44 -6.43 -15.45
C LYS A 157 7.52 -7.63 -15.66
N ALA A 158 7.24 -7.93 -16.92
CA ALA A 158 6.68 -9.23 -17.26
C ALA A 158 7.67 -10.31 -16.81
N ASN A 159 7.25 -11.15 -15.87
CA ASN A 159 8.02 -12.27 -15.38
C ASN A 159 7.24 -13.54 -15.73
N TYR A 160 7.80 -14.32 -16.66
CA TYR A 160 7.20 -15.57 -17.13
C TYR A 160 7.68 -16.78 -16.32
N THR A 161 7.91 -16.59 -15.01
CA THR A 161 8.31 -17.69 -14.14
C THR A 161 7.39 -17.79 -12.93
N TYR A 162 7.11 -19.03 -12.54
CA TYR A 162 6.35 -19.35 -11.33
C TYR A 162 7.17 -20.39 -10.56
N THR A 163 7.42 -20.17 -9.28
CA THR A 163 8.14 -21.12 -8.43
C THR A 163 7.22 -21.49 -7.28
N THR A 164 6.92 -22.78 -7.15
CA THR A 164 6.05 -23.30 -6.11
C THR A 164 6.75 -23.24 -4.75
N ASP A 165 6.01 -23.49 -3.68
CA ASP A 165 6.63 -23.78 -2.39
C ASP A 165 7.43 -25.10 -2.46
N THR A 166 8.17 -25.38 -1.38
CA THR A 166 8.90 -26.64 -1.23
C THR A 166 7.94 -27.82 -1.30
N LEU A 167 8.11 -28.66 -2.33
CA LEU A 167 7.30 -29.86 -2.53
C LEU A 167 7.88 -31.06 -1.79
N TYR A 168 9.20 -31.10 -1.65
CA TYR A 168 9.93 -32.19 -1.03
C TYR A 168 11.22 -31.72 -0.37
N SER A 169 11.51 -32.23 0.83
CA SER A 169 12.79 -32.05 1.53
C SER A 169 13.43 -33.42 1.71
N GLY A 170 14.63 -33.64 1.17
CA GLY A 170 15.30 -34.94 1.25
C GLY A 170 16.48 -35.10 0.29
N GLN A 171 16.76 -36.32 -0.15
CA GLN A 171 17.83 -36.59 -1.11
C GLN A 171 17.33 -36.44 -2.54
N PHE A 172 18.20 -35.93 -3.44
CA PHE A 172 17.84 -35.66 -4.84
C PHE A 172 17.29 -36.88 -5.61
N GLY A 173 17.75 -38.09 -5.29
CA GLY A 173 17.37 -39.33 -5.96
C GLY A 173 16.13 -40.03 -5.40
N ASP A 174 15.56 -39.52 -4.31
CA ASP A 174 14.47 -40.20 -3.62
C ASP A 174 13.13 -39.98 -4.34
N PRO A 175 12.26 -41.02 -4.42
CA PRO A 175 10.89 -40.84 -4.87
C PRO A 175 10.15 -39.86 -3.96
N VAL A 176 9.43 -38.91 -4.56
CA VAL A 176 8.64 -37.92 -3.81
C VAL A 176 7.34 -38.58 -3.36
N PRO A 177 7.02 -38.60 -2.05
CA PRO A 177 5.79 -39.23 -1.56
C PRO A 177 4.52 -38.62 -2.15
N LYS A 178 4.48 -37.29 -2.34
CA LYS A 178 3.35 -36.56 -2.96
C LYS A 178 3.08 -36.98 -4.41
N PHE A 179 4.05 -37.57 -5.11
CA PHE A 179 3.88 -38.01 -6.51
C PHE A 179 3.46 -39.48 -6.64
N GLN A 180 3.24 -40.19 -5.53
CA GLN A 180 2.80 -41.59 -5.58
C GLN A 180 1.27 -41.71 -5.72
N GLY A 181 0.82 -42.78 -6.38
CA GLY A 181 -0.61 -43.03 -6.64
C GLY A 181 -1.12 -42.39 -7.94
N ASP A 182 -2.43 -42.20 -8.04
CA ASP A 182 -3.08 -41.66 -9.25
C ASP A 182 -3.00 -40.13 -9.31
N VAL A 183 -1.84 -39.63 -9.71
CA VAL A 183 -1.56 -38.19 -9.87
C VAL A 183 -1.77 -37.80 -11.33
N SER A 184 -2.77 -36.96 -11.61
CA SER A 184 -2.99 -36.41 -12.94
C SER A 184 -3.55 -34.99 -12.90
N PHE A 185 -3.08 -34.14 -13.81
CA PHE A 185 -3.62 -32.80 -14.05
C PHE A 185 -3.43 -32.41 -15.52
N ASP A 186 -4.07 -31.33 -15.95
CA ASP A 186 -4.04 -30.82 -17.31
C ASP A 186 -3.32 -29.48 -17.38
N VAL A 187 -2.51 -29.29 -18.42
CA VAL A 187 -1.89 -28.03 -18.80
C VAL A 187 -2.52 -27.56 -20.10
N THR A 188 -3.35 -26.55 -20.03
CA THR A 188 -3.94 -25.92 -21.22
C THR A 188 -3.06 -24.76 -21.66
N VAL A 189 -2.55 -24.81 -22.89
CA VAL A 189 -1.71 -23.78 -23.48
C VAL A 189 -2.44 -23.15 -24.66
N LYS A 190 -2.61 -21.82 -24.60
CA LYS A 190 -3.08 -21.00 -25.70
C LYS A 190 -1.91 -20.24 -26.31
N ALA A 191 -1.63 -20.53 -27.58
CA ALA A 191 -0.55 -19.88 -28.35
C ALA A 191 -1.10 -19.45 -29.72
N PHE A 192 -0.85 -18.20 -30.12
CA PHE A 192 -1.32 -17.63 -31.39
C PHE A 192 -2.83 -17.86 -31.67
N GLY A 193 -3.66 -17.81 -30.61
CA GLY A 193 -5.11 -18.02 -30.70
C GLY A 193 -5.56 -19.49 -30.72
N VAL A 194 -4.64 -20.45 -30.80
CA VAL A 194 -4.92 -21.89 -30.75
C VAL A 194 -4.72 -22.40 -29.32
N THR A 195 -5.74 -23.07 -28.78
CA THR A 195 -5.70 -23.68 -27.46
C THR A 195 -5.55 -25.20 -27.59
N LYS A 196 -4.60 -25.81 -26.87
CA LYS A 196 -4.57 -27.27 -26.68
C LYS A 196 -4.33 -27.62 -25.21
N THR A 197 -4.78 -28.79 -24.82
CA THR A 197 -4.60 -29.34 -23.48
C THR A 197 -3.63 -30.50 -23.53
N VAL A 198 -2.65 -30.48 -22.63
CA VAL A 198 -1.63 -31.53 -22.43
C VAL A 198 -1.88 -32.15 -21.05
N THR A 199 -2.30 -33.42 -21.03
CA THR A 199 -2.52 -34.15 -19.79
C THR A 199 -1.22 -34.69 -19.22
N MET A 200 -0.95 -34.34 -17.96
CA MET A 200 0.18 -34.79 -17.15
C MET A 200 -0.27 -35.93 -16.24
N ASN A 201 -0.32 -37.16 -16.76
CA ASN A 201 -0.68 -38.35 -15.99
C ASN A 201 0.59 -39.10 -15.55
N LEU A 202 0.91 -39.12 -14.25
CA LEU A 202 2.14 -39.75 -13.78
C LEU A 202 2.12 -41.29 -13.87
N ASN A 203 0.96 -41.92 -14.12
CA ASN A 203 0.88 -43.36 -14.39
C ASN A 203 1.58 -43.73 -15.72
N ASP A 204 1.68 -42.80 -16.67
CA ASP A 204 2.41 -43.00 -17.93
C ASP A 204 3.92 -43.21 -17.72
N MET A 205 4.46 -42.88 -16.53
CA MET A 205 5.88 -43.09 -16.21
C MET A 205 6.23 -44.57 -15.93
N GLY A 206 5.23 -45.45 -15.79
CA GLY A 206 5.44 -46.88 -15.54
C GLY A 206 6.29 -47.15 -14.31
N SER A 207 7.35 -47.95 -14.46
CA SER A 207 8.28 -48.29 -13.38
C SER A 207 9.35 -47.23 -13.10
N THR A 208 9.35 -46.11 -13.84
CA THR A 208 10.32 -45.03 -13.64
C THR A 208 10.10 -44.40 -12.26
N PRO A 209 11.12 -44.34 -11.37
CA PRO A 209 10.96 -43.73 -10.05
C PRO A 209 10.49 -42.28 -10.15
N ARG A 210 9.43 -41.91 -9.43
CA ARG A 210 8.85 -40.55 -9.45
C ARG A 210 9.61 -39.60 -8.53
N THR A 211 10.88 -39.37 -8.87
CA THR A 211 11.73 -38.33 -8.26
C THR A 211 11.38 -36.96 -8.83
N MET A 212 11.80 -35.86 -8.18
CA MET A 212 11.63 -34.50 -8.72
C MET A 212 12.17 -34.36 -10.15
N SER A 213 13.36 -34.91 -10.41
CA SER A 213 13.99 -34.84 -11.73
C SER A 213 13.24 -35.63 -12.79
N ASN A 214 12.82 -36.86 -12.47
CA ASN A 214 12.15 -37.72 -13.45
C ASN A 214 10.76 -37.18 -13.82
N VAL A 215 10.04 -36.64 -12.86
CA VAL A 215 8.72 -36.02 -13.09
C VAL A 215 8.86 -34.75 -13.94
N VAL A 216 9.85 -33.90 -13.67
CA VAL A 216 10.13 -32.71 -14.50
C VAL A 216 10.52 -33.10 -15.93
N THR A 217 11.36 -34.13 -16.11
CA THR A 217 11.70 -34.65 -17.45
C THR A 217 10.45 -35.11 -18.20
N TYR A 218 9.61 -35.91 -17.54
CA TYR A 218 8.35 -36.40 -18.12
C TYR A 218 7.43 -35.26 -18.58
N MET A 219 7.23 -34.24 -17.73
CA MET A 219 6.40 -33.07 -18.08
C MET A 219 6.98 -32.30 -19.27
N ASN A 220 8.30 -32.09 -19.29
CA ASN A 220 8.96 -31.41 -20.41
C ASN A 220 8.86 -32.19 -21.72
N ASP A 221 8.98 -33.51 -21.69
CA ASP A 221 8.83 -34.36 -22.88
C ASP A 221 7.41 -34.27 -23.46
N LYS A 222 6.39 -34.23 -22.60
CA LYS A 222 4.99 -34.01 -22.99
C LYS A 222 4.77 -32.63 -23.62
N MET A 223 5.28 -31.56 -23.00
CA MET A 223 5.17 -30.20 -23.53
C MET A 223 5.88 -30.05 -24.88
N LYS A 224 7.09 -30.61 -25.00
CA LYS A 224 7.87 -30.59 -26.23
C LYS A 224 7.17 -31.37 -27.35
N THR A 225 6.60 -32.53 -27.03
CA THR A 225 5.81 -33.33 -28.00
C THR A 225 4.57 -32.57 -28.47
N ALA A 226 3.95 -31.77 -27.59
CA ALA A 226 2.83 -30.91 -27.94
C ALA A 226 3.23 -29.64 -28.73
N GLY A 227 4.53 -29.33 -28.81
CA GLY A 227 5.10 -28.23 -29.59
C GLY A 227 5.18 -26.89 -28.85
N TYR A 228 5.27 -26.91 -27.52
CA TYR A 228 5.30 -25.70 -26.68
C TYR A 228 6.69 -25.38 -26.13
N ASN A 229 6.94 -24.09 -25.90
CA ASN A 229 8.18 -23.56 -25.33
C ASN A 229 8.18 -23.59 -23.80
N THR A 230 7.00 -23.53 -23.18
CA THR A 230 6.83 -23.66 -21.74
C THR A 230 7.55 -24.90 -21.23
N SER A 231 8.35 -24.72 -20.18
CA SER A 231 9.12 -25.81 -19.57
C SER A 231 9.04 -25.78 -18.04
N PHE A 232 9.34 -26.92 -17.45
CA PHE A 232 9.42 -27.14 -16.02
C PHE A 232 10.87 -27.35 -15.60
N ALA A 233 11.22 -26.93 -14.39
CA ALA A 233 12.54 -27.11 -13.82
C ALA A 233 12.45 -27.45 -12.33
N VAL A 234 13.45 -28.14 -11.81
CA VAL A 234 13.63 -28.32 -10.36
C VAL A 234 14.33 -27.08 -9.80
N GLN A 235 13.72 -26.41 -8.83
CA GLN A 235 14.36 -25.38 -8.04
C GLN A 235 14.87 -26.02 -6.74
N ARG A 236 16.20 -26.15 -6.63
CA ARG A 236 16.87 -26.74 -5.46
C ARG A 236 17.38 -25.64 -4.54
N THR A 237 17.09 -25.77 -3.25
CA THR A 237 17.66 -24.95 -2.18
C THR A 237 18.48 -25.86 -1.27
N ALA A 238 19.77 -25.55 -1.11
CA ALA A 238 20.66 -26.37 -0.32
C ALA A 238 20.24 -26.37 1.15
N GLY A 239 20.10 -27.56 1.73
CA GLY A 239 19.74 -27.71 3.14
C GLY A 239 20.73 -26.99 4.05
N GLN A 240 20.21 -26.24 5.02
CA GLN A 240 21.03 -25.56 6.03
C GLN A 240 20.95 -26.31 7.37
N GLU A 241 22.01 -26.20 8.17
CA GLU A 241 21.98 -26.60 9.57
C GLU A 241 20.89 -25.81 10.31
N ARG A 242 20.19 -26.46 11.24
CA ARG A 242 19.06 -25.86 11.97
C ARG A 242 19.40 -25.74 13.43
N THR A 243 19.23 -24.57 14.02
CA THR A 243 19.44 -24.40 15.46
C THR A 243 18.10 -24.49 16.18
N VAL A 244 17.93 -25.49 17.05
CA VAL A 244 16.76 -25.62 17.93
C VAL A 244 17.13 -25.24 19.35
N GLN A 245 16.20 -24.61 20.07
CA GLN A 245 16.40 -24.32 21.50
C GLN A 245 15.92 -25.51 22.32
N VAL A 246 16.84 -26.18 23.01
CA VAL A 246 16.52 -27.22 24.00
C VAL A 246 16.91 -26.69 25.36
N ASN A 247 15.92 -26.45 26.24
CA ASN A 247 16.12 -25.84 27.55
C ASN A 247 16.85 -24.48 27.51
N GLY A 248 16.53 -23.63 26.52
CA GLY A 248 17.12 -22.29 26.36
C GLY A 248 18.58 -22.30 25.88
N LYS A 249 19.11 -23.44 25.44
CA LYS A 249 20.42 -23.54 24.78
C LYS A 249 20.26 -23.88 23.29
N PRO A 250 20.98 -23.18 22.39
CA PRO A 250 20.97 -23.50 20.98
C PRO A 250 21.69 -24.84 20.74
N VAL A 251 21.00 -25.78 20.11
CA VAL A 251 21.53 -27.06 19.63
C VAL A 251 21.44 -27.04 18.11
N THR A 252 22.59 -27.15 17.44
CA THR A 252 22.67 -27.24 15.99
C THR A 252 22.38 -28.67 15.54
N LEU A 253 21.34 -28.84 14.73
CA LEU A 253 20.99 -30.06 14.03
C LEU A 253 21.57 -30.00 12.62
N PRO A 254 22.10 -31.12 12.09
CA PRO A 254 22.59 -31.18 10.72
C PRO A 254 21.48 -30.91 9.71
N ALA A 255 21.84 -30.47 8.51
CA ALA A 255 20.91 -30.34 7.40
C ALA A 255 20.21 -31.69 7.13
N THR A 256 18.88 -31.70 6.98
CA THR A 256 18.11 -32.94 6.79
C THR A 256 17.96 -33.36 5.33
N GLY A 257 18.69 -32.71 4.41
CA GLY A 257 18.52 -32.83 2.95
C GLY A 257 18.25 -31.47 2.30
N ASP A 258 18.19 -31.44 0.98
CA ASP A 258 17.87 -30.23 0.22
C ASP A 258 16.36 -30.06 0.06
N ASP A 259 15.93 -28.82 -0.12
CA ASP A 259 14.55 -28.49 -0.45
C ASP A 259 14.39 -28.40 -1.97
N PHE A 260 13.31 -28.99 -2.48
CA PHE A 260 12.99 -29.03 -3.89
C PHE A 260 11.60 -28.45 -4.15
N ALA A 261 11.55 -27.43 -5.00
CA ALA A 261 10.34 -26.84 -5.53
C ALA A 261 10.26 -27.06 -7.05
N LEU A 262 9.05 -26.92 -7.59
CA LEU A 262 8.82 -26.90 -9.03
C LEU A 262 8.89 -25.46 -9.54
N LYS A 263 9.58 -25.25 -10.66
CA LYS A 263 9.61 -23.98 -11.36
C LYS A 263 9.03 -24.12 -12.75
N VAL A 264 7.99 -23.35 -13.05
CA VAL A 264 7.44 -23.20 -14.39
C VAL A 264 8.13 -22.02 -15.07
N LYS A 265 8.58 -22.21 -16.30
CA LYS A 265 9.15 -21.20 -17.18
C LYS A 265 8.23 -21.08 -18.39
N GLY A 266 7.34 -20.10 -18.35
CA GLY A 266 6.45 -19.78 -19.45
C GLY A 266 7.14 -18.99 -20.56
N ASP A 267 6.36 -18.66 -21.60
CA ASP A 267 6.78 -17.88 -22.76
C ASP A 267 5.84 -16.67 -22.95
N SER A 268 6.38 -15.56 -23.45
CA SER A 268 5.62 -14.35 -23.77
C SER A 268 4.45 -14.52 -24.74
N VAL A 269 4.46 -15.56 -25.60
CA VAL A 269 3.39 -15.85 -26.56
C VAL A 269 2.46 -16.99 -26.14
N GLU A 270 2.72 -17.61 -25.00
CA GLU A 270 1.95 -18.74 -24.47
C GLU A 270 1.20 -18.31 -23.19
N GLN A 271 -0.12 -18.51 -23.18
CA GLN A 271 -0.91 -18.41 -21.96
C GLN A 271 -1.17 -19.82 -21.43
N ILE A 272 -0.83 -20.05 -20.17
CA ILE A 272 -0.92 -21.35 -19.52
C ILE A 272 -2.06 -21.32 -18.50
N SER A 273 -2.86 -22.38 -18.47
CA SER A 273 -3.86 -22.63 -17.45
C SER A 273 -3.74 -24.06 -16.93
N PHE A 274 -3.88 -24.25 -15.63
CA PHE A 274 -3.88 -25.58 -15.00
C PHE A 274 -5.27 -25.97 -14.53
N SER A 275 -5.61 -27.22 -14.73
CA SER A 275 -6.85 -27.81 -14.20
C SER A 275 -6.60 -29.25 -13.77
N ALA A 276 -7.47 -29.79 -12.93
CA ALA A 276 -7.43 -31.20 -12.58
C ALA A 276 -8.72 -31.90 -13.03
N PRO A 277 -8.67 -33.17 -13.45
CA PRO A 277 -9.85 -33.92 -13.87
C PRO A 277 -10.80 -34.25 -12.71
N LYS A 278 -10.29 -34.27 -11.47
CA LYS A 278 -11.08 -34.44 -10.24
C LYS A 278 -10.83 -33.27 -9.32
N THR A 279 -11.92 -32.66 -8.86
CA THR A 279 -11.89 -31.51 -7.95
C THR A 279 -12.94 -31.70 -6.85
N ALA A 280 -12.68 -31.11 -5.69
CA ALA A 280 -13.65 -30.98 -4.60
C ALA A 280 -13.57 -29.58 -4.01
N PRO A 281 -14.53 -29.19 -3.14
CA PRO A 281 -14.45 -27.93 -2.45
C PRO A 281 -13.15 -27.78 -1.63
N ALA A 282 -12.63 -26.57 -1.56
CA ALA A 282 -11.59 -26.19 -0.61
C ALA A 282 -11.99 -24.91 0.10
N VAL A 283 -11.65 -24.83 1.38
CA VAL A 283 -11.95 -23.68 2.22
C VAL A 283 -10.66 -22.93 2.55
N TYR A 284 -10.70 -21.62 2.37
CA TYR A 284 -9.64 -20.69 2.75
C TYR A 284 -10.10 -19.94 4.00
N VAL A 285 -9.29 -19.98 5.05
CA VAL A 285 -9.59 -19.37 6.35
C VAL A 285 -8.48 -18.40 6.71
N THR A 286 -8.85 -17.15 6.99
CA THR A 286 -7.92 -16.21 7.61
C THR A 286 -8.05 -16.26 9.12
N THR A 287 -6.93 -16.33 9.83
CA THR A 287 -6.92 -16.44 11.30
C THR A 287 -5.94 -15.46 11.90
N LYS A 288 -6.40 -14.66 12.86
CA LYS A 288 -5.54 -13.91 13.78
C LYS A 288 -5.20 -14.80 14.97
N ALA A 289 -3.94 -15.13 15.15
CA ALA A 289 -3.46 -16.02 16.21
C ALA A 289 -2.24 -15.42 16.91
N GLY A 290 -2.01 -15.75 18.17
CA GLY A 290 -0.85 -15.23 18.90
C GLY A 290 -1.03 -15.30 20.41
N ASP A 291 -0.33 -14.41 21.11
CA ASP A 291 -0.36 -14.27 22.57
C ASP A 291 -0.88 -12.87 22.94
N PRO A 292 -2.05 -12.77 23.58
CA PRO A 292 -2.60 -11.50 24.01
C PRO A 292 -1.89 -10.88 25.23
N ASP A 293 -1.08 -11.63 25.97
CA ASP A 293 -0.39 -11.18 27.19
C ASP A 293 0.95 -11.94 27.41
N PRO A 294 1.97 -11.73 26.55
CA PRO A 294 3.25 -12.44 26.63
C PRO A 294 3.97 -12.34 27.97
N ASP A 295 3.94 -11.17 28.62
CA ASP A 295 4.61 -10.93 29.90
C ASP A 295 3.74 -11.23 31.14
N LYS A 296 2.47 -11.62 30.93
CA LYS A 296 1.45 -11.91 31.96
C LYS A 296 1.15 -10.72 32.86
N ASN A 297 1.38 -9.52 32.37
CA ASN A 297 1.10 -8.27 33.05
C ASN A 297 0.05 -7.51 32.25
N THR A 298 -1.21 -7.65 32.66
CA THR A 298 -2.37 -6.99 32.02
C THR A 298 -2.34 -5.44 31.98
N LYS A 299 -1.27 -4.80 32.44
CA LYS A 299 -1.03 -3.35 32.35
C LYS A 299 -0.05 -2.95 31.25
N THR A 300 0.69 -3.90 30.67
CA THR A 300 1.53 -3.68 29.49
C THR A 300 0.71 -4.00 28.25
N ASP A 301 0.91 -3.21 27.18
CA ASP A 301 0.32 -3.47 25.87
C ASP A 301 1.41 -4.13 25.01
N ASP A 302 1.62 -5.42 25.22
CA ASP A 302 2.71 -6.21 24.63
C ASP A 302 2.21 -7.38 23.76
N ALA A 303 0.91 -7.42 23.45
CA ALA A 303 0.30 -8.49 22.67
C ALA A 303 0.99 -8.71 21.30
N VAL A 304 1.25 -9.99 20.98
CA VAL A 304 1.88 -10.39 19.72
C VAL A 304 0.91 -11.24 18.93
N TYR A 305 0.49 -10.74 17.76
CA TYR A 305 -0.39 -11.45 16.85
C TYR A 305 0.23 -11.62 15.47
N GLU A 306 -0.10 -12.73 14.83
CA GLU A 306 0.11 -12.99 13.41
C GLU A 306 -1.22 -13.24 12.73
N THR A 307 -1.34 -12.78 11.50
CA THR A 307 -2.48 -13.08 10.64
C THR A 307 -2.05 -14.11 9.60
N THR A 308 -2.79 -15.20 9.46
CA THR A 308 -2.49 -16.28 8.52
C THR A 308 -3.61 -16.51 7.52
N LEU A 309 -3.28 -17.00 6.33
CA LEU A 309 -4.19 -17.61 5.36
C LEU A 309 -3.94 -19.11 5.33
N THR A 310 -4.96 -19.91 5.62
CA THR A 310 -4.85 -21.38 5.59
C THR A 310 -5.87 -21.97 4.62
N LYS A 311 -5.42 -22.88 3.76
CA LYS A 311 -6.30 -23.68 2.89
C LYS A 311 -6.51 -25.06 3.50
N TYR A 312 -7.77 -25.49 3.60
CA TYR A 312 -8.15 -26.86 3.92
C TYR A 312 -8.88 -27.48 2.73
N SER A 313 -8.63 -28.75 2.48
CA SER A 313 -9.32 -29.52 1.44
C SER A 313 -10.55 -30.25 1.99
N ALA A 314 -11.61 -30.38 1.17
CA ALA A 314 -12.70 -31.31 1.45
C ALA A 314 -12.31 -32.75 1.07
N ALA A 315 -13.05 -33.73 1.61
CA ALA A 315 -12.88 -35.13 1.25
C ALA A 315 -13.05 -35.40 -0.26
N GLY A 316 -12.24 -36.29 -0.86
CA GLY A 316 -12.57 -37.00 -2.10
C GLY A 316 -12.04 -36.45 -3.42
N ALA A 317 -11.20 -35.41 -3.46
CA ALA A 317 -10.52 -34.99 -4.69
C ALA A 317 -9.21 -35.77 -4.90
N GLY A 318 -9.26 -36.79 -5.77
CA GLY A 318 -8.13 -37.66 -6.07
C GLY A 318 -6.86 -36.95 -6.54
N GLY A 319 -5.72 -37.53 -6.16
CA GLY A 319 -4.40 -37.09 -6.61
C GLY A 319 -3.23 -37.86 -5.96
N GLY A 320 -3.43 -38.58 -4.86
CA GLY A 320 -2.37 -39.24 -4.08
C GLY A 320 -2.73 -39.27 -2.60
N ALA A 321 -1.84 -39.78 -1.73
CA ALA A 321 -2.07 -39.79 -0.28
C ALA A 321 -2.17 -38.36 0.29
N GLY A 322 -3.30 -38.01 0.90
CA GLY A 322 -3.52 -36.72 1.58
C GLY A 322 -4.12 -35.60 0.71
N ALA A 323 -4.26 -35.78 -0.60
CA ALA A 323 -5.03 -34.86 -1.45
C ALA A 323 -6.53 -35.08 -1.21
N GLY A 324 -7.22 -34.05 -0.73
CA GLY A 324 -8.65 -34.14 -0.47
C GLY A 324 -9.02 -35.11 0.66
N ALA A 325 -8.26 -35.15 1.77
CA ALA A 325 -8.82 -35.68 3.02
C ALA A 325 -9.70 -34.58 3.63
N PRO A 326 -10.90 -34.89 4.18
CA PRO A 326 -11.70 -33.85 4.84
C PRO A 326 -10.88 -33.22 5.97
N GLY A 327 -10.64 -31.91 5.87
CA GLY A 327 -9.82 -31.17 6.82
C GLY A 327 -8.30 -31.27 6.63
N GLY A 328 -7.84 -31.87 5.53
CA GLY A 328 -6.42 -31.88 5.18
C GLY A 328 -5.93 -30.45 4.93
N LYS A 329 -5.09 -29.94 5.84
CA LYS A 329 -4.44 -28.63 5.68
C LYS A 329 -3.46 -28.68 4.52
N VAL A 330 -3.70 -27.87 3.48
CA VAL A 330 -2.91 -27.81 2.25
C VAL A 330 -1.68 -26.91 2.45
N PHE A 331 -1.92 -25.67 2.88
CA PHE A 331 -0.89 -24.69 3.21
C PHE A 331 -1.36 -23.75 4.32
N THR A 332 -0.40 -23.09 4.98
CA THR A 332 -0.62 -21.94 5.85
C THR A 332 0.44 -20.90 5.52
N GLU A 333 0.00 -19.72 5.11
CA GLU A 333 0.87 -18.57 4.85
C GLU A 333 0.65 -17.49 5.91
N THR A 334 1.74 -16.97 6.48
CA THR A 334 1.67 -15.76 7.31
C THR A 334 1.59 -14.55 6.40
N LEU A 335 0.52 -13.78 6.55
CA LEU A 335 0.29 -12.58 5.77
C LEU A 335 1.34 -11.50 6.10
N GLN A 336 1.60 -10.59 5.15
CA GLN A 336 2.59 -9.52 5.36
C GLN A 336 2.29 -8.74 6.65
N GLY A 337 3.34 -8.46 7.44
CA GLY A 337 3.19 -7.95 8.81
C GLY A 337 2.42 -6.63 8.95
N THR A 338 2.27 -5.82 7.89
CA THR A 338 1.42 -4.62 7.91
C THR A 338 -0.08 -4.93 7.95
N ILE A 339 -0.51 -6.15 7.62
CA ILE A 339 -1.90 -6.61 7.70
C ILE A 339 -2.26 -6.95 9.16
N SER A 340 -3.08 -6.09 9.76
CA SER A 340 -3.51 -6.23 11.16
C SER A 340 -4.80 -7.04 11.33
N ASN A 341 -5.66 -7.01 10.31
CA ASN A 341 -6.93 -7.73 10.27
C ASN A 341 -7.40 -7.95 8.83
N VAL A 342 -8.05 -9.08 8.57
CA VAL A 342 -8.74 -9.33 7.28
C VAL A 342 -10.24 -9.20 7.51
N ARG A 343 -10.89 -8.33 6.73
CA ARG A 343 -12.31 -7.95 6.84
C ARG A 343 -13.22 -8.85 6.01
N LYS A 344 -12.79 -9.23 4.81
CA LYS A 344 -13.56 -10.10 3.90
C LYS A 344 -12.62 -10.89 3.01
N SER A 345 -12.98 -12.12 2.70
CA SER A 345 -12.37 -12.90 1.61
C SER A 345 -13.44 -13.47 0.69
N VAL A 346 -13.11 -13.59 -0.61
CA VAL A 346 -14.00 -14.11 -1.66
C VAL A 346 -13.16 -14.91 -2.65
N THR A 347 -13.66 -16.05 -3.12
CA THR A 347 -13.02 -16.84 -4.17
C THR A 347 -13.45 -16.39 -5.57
N GLY A 348 -12.50 -16.31 -6.50
CA GLY A 348 -12.77 -16.19 -7.93
C GLY A 348 -13.14 -17.52 -8.57
N ALA A 349 -13.71 -17.48 -9.77
CA ALA A 349 -14.04 -18.68 -10.55
C ALA A 349 -12.80 -19.53 -10.93
N ASP A 350 -11.63 -18.91 -10.99
CA ASP A 350 -10.32 -19.56 -11.20
C ASP A 350 -9.75 -20.19 -9.92
N GLY A 351 -10.42 -20.03 -8.77
CA GLY A 351 -9.97 -20.47 -7.46
C GLY A 351 -9.06 -19.48 -6.73
N SER A 352 -8.72 -18.35 -7.34
CA SER A 352 -8.00 -17.26 -6.66
C SER A 352 -8.76 -16.74 -5.45
N VAL A 353 -8.05 -16.14 -4.50
CA VAL A 353 -8.63 -15.60 -3.27
C VAL A 353 -8.42 -14.09 -3.24
N TYR A 354 -9.51 -13.35 -3.26
CA TYR A 354 -9.52 -11.91 -3.06
C TYR A 354 -9.73 -11.61 -1.59
N MET A 355 -8.97 -10.66 -1.04
CA MET A 355 -9.01 -10.28 0.37
C MET A 355 -9.08 -8.77 0.54
N LEU A 356 -9.87 -8.33 1.49
CA LEU A 356 -9.90 -6.96 1.98
C LEU A 356 -9.33 -6.93 3.39
N ALA A 357 -8.29 -6.13 3.61
CA ALA A 357 -7.56 -6.10 4.87
C ALA A 357 -7.31 -4.67 5.37
N ASP A 358 -7.22 -4.51 6.68
CA ASP A 358 -6.74 -3.27 7.29
C ASP A 358 -5.20 -3.31 7.33
N VAL A 359 -4.57 -2.21 6.94
CA VAL A 359 -3.11 -2.05 6.96
C VAL A 359 -2.69 -0.84 7.79
N GLY A 360 -1.69 -1.04 8.66
CA GLY A 360 -1.22 -0.02 9.61
C GLY A 360 0.23 0.43 9.35
N THR A 361 0.54 1.67 9.74
CA THR A 361 1.77 2.40 9.38
C THR A 361 3.09 1.85 9.92
N ALA A 362 3.10 0.99 10.95
CA ALA A 362 4.33 0.34 11.41
C ALA A 362 4.05 -0.94 12.23
N VAL A 363 4.21 -2.09 11.60
CA VAL A 363 4.36 -3.37 12.32
C VAL A 363 5.78 -3.87 12.10
N GLN A 364 6.56 -3.98 13.17
CA GLN A 364 7.96 -4.44 13.13
C GLN A 364 8.86 -3.64 12.16
N GLY A 365 8.59 -2.34 11.98
CA GLY A 365 9.38 -1.45 11.12
C GLY A 365 9.08 -1.55 9.62
N LYS A 366 8.08 -2.35 9.20
CA LYS A 366 7.54 -2.33 7.84
C LYS A 366 6.41 -1.30 7.74
N ILE A 367 6.43 -0.52 6.66
CA ILE A 367 5.55 0.65 6.44
C ILE A 367 4.79 0.58 5.10
N ASP A 368 4.90 -0.56 4.40
CA ASP A 368 4.33 -0.77 3.07
C ASP A 368 3.65 -2.15 2.97
N ILE A 369 2.87 -2.33 1.90
CA ILE A 369 2.37 -3.62 1.46
C ILE A 369 2.76 -3.82 0.01
N ASP A 370 3.55 -4.86 -0.27
CA ASP A 370 4.09 -5.12 -1.60
C ASP A 370 4.78 -3.88 -2.24
N GLY A 371 5.49 -3.09 -1.41
CA GLY A 371 6.17 -1.86 -1.85
C GLY A 371 5.28 -0.63 -2.04
N GLN A 372 3.97 -0.72 -1.76
CA GLN A 372 3.06 0.43 -1.76
C GLN A 372 3.01 1.10 -0.39
N PRO A 373 3.41 2.38 -0.26
CA PRO A 373 3.40 3.09 1.01
C PRO A 373 1.97 3.33 1.51
N ILE A 374 1.78 3.21 2.82
CA ILE A 374 0.54 3.56 3.53
C ILE A 374 0.47 5.09 3.66
N LYS A 375 -0.67 5.70 3.33
CA LYS A 375 -0.85 7.16 3.23
C LYS A 375 -1.34 7.83 4.51
N GLY A 376 -2.22 7.18 5.28
CA GLY A 376 -2.76 7.67 6.56
C GLY A 376 -2.34 6.80 7.75
N ASP A 377 -2.96 6.99 8.92
CA ASP A 377 -2.67 6.18 10.14
C ASP A 377 -3.05 4.70 9.95
N SER A 378 -4.12 4.46 9.19
CA SER A 378 -4.60 3.16 8.76
C SER A 378 -5.23 3.28 7.37
N ASP A 379 -4.80 2.42 6.45
CA ASP A 379 -5.40 2.27 5.12
C ASP A 379 -6.07 0.89 5.01
N VAL A 380 -6.73 0.67 3.88
CA VAL A 380 -7.30 -0.62 3.49
C VAL A 380 -6.48 -1.17 2.33
N ALA A 381 -6.30 -2.49 2.25
CA ALA A 381 -5.68 -3.14 1.11
C ALA A 381 -6.61 -4.16 0.48
N LEU A 382 -6.77 -4.08 -0.85
CA LEU A 382 -7.29 -5.16 -1.68
C LEU A 382 -6.12 -6.04 -2.10
N LEU A 383 -6.21 -7.34 -1.81
CA LEU A 383 -5.20 -8.33 -2.19
C LEU A 383 -5.84 -9.40 -3.08
N LYS A 384 -5.07 -9.93 -4.02
CA LYS A 384 -5.41 -11.15 -4.75
C LYS A 384 -4.30 -12.17 -4.59
N TYR A 385 -4.66 -13.37 -4.15
CA TYR A 385 -3.78 -14.53 -4.10
C TYR A 385 -4.24 -15.54 -5.15
N ASP A 386 -3.32 -16.33 -5.69
CA ASP A 386 -3.69 -17.52 -6.46
C ASP A 386 -4.24 -18.62 -5.54
N SER A 387 -4.72 -19.73 -6.11
CA SER A 387 -5.29 -20.84 -5.33
C SER A 387 -4.24 -21.71 -4.61
N ALA A 388 -2.95 -21.45 -4.84
CA ALA A 388 -1.83 -22.05 -4.15
C ALA A 388 -1.32 -21.18 -2.98
N GLY A 389 -1.84 -19.96 -2.81
CA GLY A 389 -1.51 -19.07 -1.69
C GLY A 389 -0.45 -18.02 -2.02
N HIS A 390 -0.07 -17.82 -3.29
CA HIS A 390 0.90 -16.79 -3.68
C HIS A 390 0.21 -15.47 -4.00
N LEU A 391 0.73 -14.37 -3.45
CA LEU A 391 0.23 -13.02 -3.70
C LEU A 391 0.46 -12.62 -5.17
N LEU A 392 -0.61 -12.29 -5.89
CA LEU A 392 -0.58 -11.83 -7.27
C LEU A 392 -0.53 -10.30 -7.40
N PHE A 393 -1.27 -9.59 -6.53
CA PHE A 393 -1.18 -8.13 -6.39
C PHE A 393 -1.74 -7.66 -5.04
N ALA A 394 -1.29 -6.50 -4.60
CA ALA A 394 -1.93 -5.69 -3.56
C ALA A 394 -2.29 -4.30 -4.12
N GLN A 395 -3.37 -3.67 -3.61
CA GLN A 395 -3.79 -2.30 -3.92
C GLN A 395 -4.18 -1.60 -2.62
N THR A 396 -3.45 -0.55 -2.24
CA THR A 396 -3.83 0.27 -1.08
C THR A 396 -4.92 1.28 -1.43
N LEU A 397 -5.93 1.35 -0.57
CA LEU A 397 -7.03 2.31 -0.54
C LEU A 397 -6.89 3.13 0.74
N GLY A 398 -6.27 4.30 0.59
CA GLY A 398 -6.01 5.22 1.71
C GLY A 398 -6.70 6.57 1.55
N ALA A 399 -7.01 7.17 2.69
CA ALA A 399 -7.46 8.56 2.82
C ALA A 399 -6.39 9.40 3.51
N THR A 400 -6.54 10.72 3.54
CA THR A 400 -5.61 11.57 4.30
C THR A 400 -5.63 11.31 5.80
N ASP A 401 -6.78 10.84 6.34
CA ASP A 401 -6.97 10.64 7.77
C ASP A 401 -7.17 9.15 8.07
N SER A 402 -8.37 8.60 7.79
CA SER A 402 -8.66 7.18 8.01
C SER A 402 -9.60 6.60 6.95
N ALA A 403 -9.34 5.37 6.53
CA ALA A 403 -10.23 4.59 5.70
C ALA A 403 -10.48 3.22 6.34
N SER A 404 -11.73 2.74 6.31
CA SER A 404 -12.12 1.42 6.80
C SER A 404 -12.80 0.62 5.70
N GLY A 405 -12.30 -0.58 5.42
CA GLY A 405 -12.84 -1.48 4.41
C GLY A 405 -13.86 -2.40 5.05
N LEU A 406 -15.10 -2.39 4.58
CA LEU A 406 -16.20 -3.13 5.20
C LEU A 406 -16.74 -4.24 4.30
N SER A 407 -16.63 -4.11 2.98
CA SER A 407 -17.17 -5.10 2.04
C SER A 407 -16.34 -5.26 0.78
N LEU A 408 -16.38 -6.47 0.22
CA LEU A 408 -15.70 -6.89 -1.01
C LEU A 408 -16.65 -7.79 -1.81
N ALA A 409 -16.80 -7.50 -3.10
CA ALA A 409 -17.52 -8.34 -4.06
C ALA A 409 -16.68 -8.56 -5.31
N VAL A 410 -16.80 -9.74 -5.92
CA VAL A 410 -16.16 -10.12 -7.18
C VAL A 410 -17.23 -10.65 -8.11
N ALA A 411 -17.30 -10.11 -9.33
CA ALA A 411 -18.21 -10.57 -10.38
C ALA A 411 -17.61 -11.77 -11.14
N ASP A 412 -18.46 -12.47 -11.90
CA ASP A 412 -18.04 -13.64 -12.70
C ASP A 412 -16.97 -13.31 -13.76
N ASP A 413 -16.93 -12.05 -14.25
CA ASP A 413 -15.91 -11.56 -15.17
C ASP A 413 -14.59 -11.16 -14.48
N GLY A 414 -14.52 -11.30 -13.16
CA GLY A 414 -13.39 -10.90 -12.32
C GLY A 414 -13.37 -9.43 -11.92
N SER A 415 -14.36 -8.61 -12.32
CA SER A 415 -14.52 -7.25 -11.81
C SER A 415 -14.63 -7.26 -10.28
N ILE A 416 -14.01 -6.30 -9.62
CA ILE A 416 -13.93 -6.26 -8.15
C ILE A 416 -14.59 -4.97 -7.67
N ALA A 417 -15.30 -5.02 -6.56
CA ALA A 417 -15.76 -3.84 -5.85
C ALA A 417 -15.38 -3.91 -4.38
N VAL A 418 -14.92 -2.77 -3.84
CA VAL A 418 -14.61 -2.57 -2.43
C VAL A 418 -15.45 -1.42 -1.91
N ALA A 419 -16.00 -1.55 -0.71
CA ALA A 419 -16.75 -0.51 -0.04
C ALA A 419 -16.39 -0.39 1.43
N GLY A 420 -16.70 0.77 1.98
CA GLY A 420 -16.45 1.05 3.38
C GLY A 420 -16.78 2.49 3.72
N SER A 421 -16.03 3.03 4.68
CA SER A 421 -16.18 4.40 5.16
C SER A 421 -14.85 5.13 5.22
N VAL A 422 -14.89 6.45 5.05
CA VAL A 422 -13.71 7.32 5.03
C VAL A 422 -13.95 8.59 5.82
N SER A 423 -12.99 8.98 6.66
CA SER A 423 -12.87 10.35 7.17
C SER A 423 -11.74 11.07 6.43
N GLY A 424 -11.95 12.33 6.12
CA GLY A 424 -11.01 13.13 5.35
C GLY A 424 -11.05 12.87 3.84
N ARG A 425 -9.99 13.27 3.12
CA ARG A 425 -9.98 13.29 1.66
C ARG A 425 -9.66 11.91 1.08
N LEU A 426 -10.57 11.37 0.28
CA LEU A 426 -10.33 10.21 -0.58
C LEU A 426 -9.91 10.67 -1.99
N GLN A 427 -8.61 10.66 -2.23
CA GLN A 427 -8.02 11.19 -3.46
C GLN A 427 -8.48 10.42 -4.71
N GLY A 428 -8.82 11.14 -5.79
CA GLY A 428 -9.33 10.55 -7.04
C GLY A 428 -10.82 10.17 -7.02
N ALA A 429 -11.50 10.30 -5.88
CA ALA A 429 -12.93 9.99 -5.77
C ALA A 429 -13.80 11.04 -6.47
N VAL A 430 -14.87 10.56 -7.14
CA VAL A 430 -16.01 11.40 -7.50
C VAL A 430 -16.81 11.66 -6.23
N ASN A 431 -16.83 12.93 -5.79
CA ASN A 431 -17.56 13.34 -4.59
C ASN A 431 -19.06 13.53 -4.87
N GLY A 432 -19.88 13.04 -3.95
CA GLY A 432 -21.30 13.37 -3.83
C GLY A 432 -21.54 14.82 -3.42
N PRO A 433 -22.77 15.33 -3.62
CA PRO A 433 -23.10 16.75 -3.46
C PRO A 433 -23.09 17.27 -2.01
N ILE A 434 -23.20 16.40 -1.01
CA ILE A 434 -23.33 16.79 0.41
C ILE A 434 -22.33 16.06 1.33
N ASN A 435 -21.23 15.57 0.78
CA ASN A 435 -20.19 14.89 1.54
C ASN A 435 -19.62 15.77 2.67
N ASN A 436 -19.14 15.14 3.73
CA ASN A 436 -18.42 15.83 4.80
C ASN A 436 -17.09 16.42 4.29
N GLY A 437 -16.64 17.53 4.89
CA GLY A 437 -15.40 18.19 4.49
C GLY A 437 -14.14 17.37 4.77
N ASP A 438 -13.04 17.66 4.08
CA ASP A 438 -11.76 16.94 4.18
C ASP A 438 -11.10 16.94 5.57
N SER A 439 -11.54 17.82 6.47
CA SER A 439 -11.05 17.88 7.86
C SER A 439 -12.10 17.41 8.88
N SER A 440 -13.18 16.76 8.42
CA SER A 440 -14.24 16.25 9.27
C SER A 440 -13.84 14.90 9.87
N THR A 441 -14.17 14.69 11.14
CA THR A 441 -14.07 13.37 11.79
C THR A 441 -15.27 12.48 11.51
N LYS A 442 -16.29 13.00 10.82
CA LYS A 442 -17.46 12.22 10.39
C LYS A 442 -17.11 11.42 9.14
N THR A 443 -17.58 10.18 9.09
CA THR A 443 -17.30 9.28 7.99
C THR A 443 -18.33 9.43 6.87
N ASP A 444 -17.88 9.33 5.62
CA ASP A 444 -18.74 9.13 4.46
C ASP A 444 -18.49 7.74 3.87
N SER A 445 -19.52 7.15 3.28
CA SER A 445 -19.44 5.91 2.52
C SER A 445 -18.61 6.12 1.26
N PHE A 446 -17.83 5.10 0.90
CA PHE A 446 -17.18 5.05 -0.41
C PHE A 446 -17.35 3.69 -1.06
N VAL A 447 -17.23 3.69 -2.38
CA VAL A 447 -17.20 2.48 -3.21
C VAL A 447 -16.17 2.66 -4.31
N THR A 448 -15.33 1.65 -4.49
CA THR A 448 -14.31 1.60 -5.54
C THR A 448 -14.52 0.36 -6.40
N ARG A 449 -14.50 0.51 -7.72
CA ARG A 449 -14.53 -0.61 -8.69
C ARG A 449 -13.15 -0.79 -9.32
N TYR A 450 -12.71 -2.03 -9.43
CA TYR A 450 -11.48 -2.44 -10.11
C TYR A 450 -11.76 -3.42 -11.24
N SER A 451 -10.82 -3.49 -12.19
CA SER A 451 -10.75 -4.57 -13.18
C SER A 451 -10.27 -5.87 -12.54
N ALA A 452 -10.37 -6.98 -13.28
CA ALA A 452 -9.82 -8.27 -12.87
C ALA A 452 -8.29 -8.28 -12.65
N ASN A 453 -7.58 -7.30 -13.23
CA ASN A 453 -6.14 -7.11 -13.06
C ASN A 453 -5.79 -6.20 -11.87
N GLY A 454 -6.79 -5.72 -11.12
CA GLY A 454 -6.58 -4.77 -10.02
C GLY A 454 -6.47 -3.31 -10.47
N ASP A 455 -6.85 -2.96 -11.71
CA ASP A 455 -6.83 -1.56 -12.15
C ASP A 455 -8.05 -0.80 -11.63
N GLU A 456 -7.85 0.27 -10.85
CA GLU A 456 -8.95 1.15 -10.40
C GLU A 456 -9.68 1.74 -11.62
N GLN A 457 -10.97 1.47 -11.74
CA GLN A 457 -11.84 2.02 -12.79
C GLN A 457 -12.45 3.35 -12.34
N TRP A 458 -13.01 3.36 -11.13
CA TRP A 458 -13.55 4.55 -10.50
C TRP A 458 -13.68 4.35 -8.99
N THR A 459 -13.66 5.47 -8.28
CA THR A 459 -14.00 5.59 -6.86
C THR A 459 -15.10 6.64 -6.71
N VAL A 460 -16.12 6.35 -5.89
CA VAL A 460 -17.14 7.30 -5.47
C VAL A 460 -17.09 7.44 -3.96
N ARG A 461 -17.10 8.68 -3.47
CA ARG A 461 -17.42 9.01 -2.07
C ARG A 461 -18.81 9.61 -2.04
N ARG A 462 -19.73 9.05 -1.27
CA ARG A 462 -21.13 9.49 -1.23
C ARG A 462 -21.64 9.43 0.19
N GLY A 463 -21.63 10.58 0.85
CA GLY A 463 -22.11 10.72 2.22
C GLY A 463 -23.33 11.60 2.41
N GLY A 464 -23.80 11.63 3.65
CA GLY A 464 -24.86 12.50 4.17
C GLY A 464 -24.31 13.67 5.01
N LEU A 465 -25.21 14.39 5.68
CA LEU A 465 -24.82 15.48 6.59
C LEU A 465 -24.26 14.98 7.95
N GLN A 466 -24.49 13.70 8.23
CA GLN A 466 -23.97 12.94 9.38
C GLN A 466 -23.24 11.69 8.87
N GLU A 467 -22.77 10.86 9.79
CA GLU A 467 -22.00 9.66 9.47
C GLU A 467 -22.79 8.65 8.63
N ASP A 468 -22.10 8.04 7.67
CA ASP A 468 -22.60 6.94 6.86
C ASP A 468 -21.50 5.94 6.49
N GLU A 469 -21.92 4.71 6.22
CA GLU A 469 -21.04 3.57 5.93
C GLU A 469 -21.66 2.65 4.88
N ALA A 470 -20.84 2.13 3.95
CA ALA A 470 -21.24 1.08 3.02
C ALA A 470 -20.70 -0.28 3.51
N THR A 471 -21.60 -1.18 3.89
CA THR A 471 -21.29 -2.44 4.60
C THR A 471 -21.49 -3.68 3.75
N ALA A 472 -22.22 -3.59 2.63
CA ALA A 472 -22.51 -4.73 1.76
C ALA A 472 -22.38 -4.38 0.28
N LEU A 473 -21.94 -5.36 -0.52
CA LEU A 473 -21.78 -5.24 -1.96
C LEU A 473 -22.26 -6.51 -2.68
N ALA A 474 -22.92 -6.33 -3.82
CA ALA A 474 -23.21 -7.43 -4.74
C ALA A 474 -23.27 -6.95 -6.19
N PHE A 475 -22.75 -7.74 -7.12
CA PHE A 475 -22.91 -7.48 -8.55
C PHE A 475 -24.17 -8.16 -9.09
N GLY A 476 -24.89 -7.45 -9.95
CA GLY A 476 -25.82 -8.08 -10.89
C GLY A 476 -25.09 -8.63 -12.11
N ALA A 477 -25.71 -9.59 -12.80
CA ALA A 477 -25.17 -10.17 -14.04
C ALA A 477 -25.05 -9.15 -15.20
N ASP A 478 -25.74 -8.02 -15.08
CA ASP A 478 -25.67 -6.85 -15.97
C ASP A 478 -24.52 -5.89 -15.64
N GLY A 479 -23.70 -6.21 -14.63
CA GLY A 479 -22.58 -5.39 -14.17
C GLY A 479 -22.97 -4.19 -13.31
N VAL A 480 -24.25 -4.06 -12.92
CA VAL A 480 -24.71 -3.10 -11.91
C VAL A 480 -24.18 -3.53 -10.54
N LEU A 481 -23.64 -2.57 -9.79
CA LEU A 481 -23.17 -2.78 -8.44
C LEU A 481 -24.22 -2.29 -7.44
N TYR A 482 -24.73 -3.21 -6.63
CA TYR A 482 -25.60 -2.92 -5.50
C TYR A 482 -24.78 -2.71 -4.23
N VAL A 483 -25.13 -1.68 -3.47
CA VAL A 483 -24.41 -1.21 -2.30
C VAL A 483 -25.38 -1.07 -1.15
N GLY A 484 -25.18 -1.85 -0.10
CA GLY A 484 -25.92 -1.77 1.14
C GLY A 484 -25.12 -1.05 2.20
N GLY A 485 -25.79 -0.35 3.09
CA GLY A 485 -25.10 0.37 4.15
C GLY A 485 -26.04 0.91 5.22
N ARG A 486 -25.52 1.83 6.02
CA ARG A 486 -26.26 2.57 7.03
C ARG A 486 -25.88 4.05 7.03
N ALA A 487 -26.80 4.92 7.41
CA ALA A 487 -26.57 6.36 7.50
C ALA A 487 -27.34 6.98 8.67
N LYS A 488 -26.75 7.99 9.34
CA LYS A 488 -27.45 8.78 10.37
C LYS A 488 -28.24 9.98 9.84
N SER A 489 -28.29 10.12 8.52
CA SER A 489 -29.00 11.18 7.82
C SER A 489 -29.29 10.77 6.37
N ASP A 490 -30.19 11.49 5.70
CA ASP A 490 -30.51 11.22 4.31
C ASP A 490 -29.29 11.35 3.38
N LEU A 491 -29.12 10.33 2.52
CA LEU A 491 -28.17 10.34 1.42
C LEU A 491 -28.75 11.07 0.19
N PRO A 492 -27.91 11.60 -0.71
CA PRO A 492 -28.36 12.26 -1.92
C PRO A 492 -29.29 11.41 -2.76
N GLY A 493 -30.52 11.89 -3.00
CA GLY A 493 -31.52 11.18 -3.82
C GLY A 493 -32.13 9.96 -3.13
N ALA A 494 -31.95 9.80 -1.81
CA ALA A 494 -32.61 8.75 -1.05
C ALA A 494 -34.14 8.95 -1.06
N VAL A 495 -34.87 7.86 -1.31
CA VAL A 495 -36.33 7.78 -1.17
C VAL A 495 -36.69 6.68 -0.16
N GLY A 496 -37.85 6.78 0.48
CA GLY A 496 -38.32 5.84 1.50
C GLY A 496 -38.83 6.53 2.76
N THR A 497 -39.49 5.78 3.64
CA THR A 497 -40.07 6.27 4.89
C THR A 497 -39.36 5.65 6.09
N ASP A 498 -38.91 6.48 7.04
CA ASP A 498 -38.54 6.04 8.39
C ASP A 498 -38.82 7.14 9.43
N PRO A 499 -39.35 6.84 10.63
CA PRO A 499 -39.28 7.72 11.80
C PRO A 499 -37.84 8.12 12.16
N SER A 500 -37.58 9.43 12.15
CA SER A 500 -36.27 10.05 12.40
C SER A 500 -35.55 9.61 13.69
N GLY A 501 -34.29 9.16 13.57
CA GLY A 501 -33.28 9.09 14.64
C GLY A 501 -32.45 7.81 14.60
N GLY A 502 -31.13 7.88 14.84
CA GLY A 502 -30.25 6.69 14.85
C GLY A 502 -29.53 6.43 13.53
N TRP A 503 -29.19 5.17 13.27
CA TRP A 503 -28.64 4.67 12.01
C TRP A 503 -29.76 4.01 11.19
N ASP A 504 -29.96 4.43 9.94
CA ASP A 504 -30.96 3.84 9.04
C ASP A 504 -30.28 3.01 7.95
N ALA A 505 -30.88 1.87 7.56
CA ALA A 505 -30.35 1.05 6.48
C ALA A 505 -30.65 1.66 5.09
N TYR A 506 -29.75 1.44 4.12
CA TYR A 506 -29.96 1.86 2.74
C TYR A 506 -29.49 0.81 1.72
N LEU A 507 -30.08 0.87 0.52
CA LEU A 507 -29.67 0.19 -0.70
C LEU A 507 -29.49 1.21 -1.83
N SER A 508 -28.30 1.26 -2.42
CA SER A 508 -27.99 2.04 -3.62
C SER A 508 -27.57 1.14 -4.77
N ALA A 509 -27.69 1.62 -6.00
CA ALA A 509 -27.14 0.97 -7.18
C ALA A 509 -26.28 1.92 -8.01
N PHE A 510 -25.18 1.39 -8.55
CA PHE A 510 -24.24 2.11 -9.40
C PHE A 510 -23.95 1.35 -10.69
N ALA A 511 -23.80 2.09 -11.78
CA ALA A 511 -23.31 1.58 -13.06
C ALA A 511 -22.08 2.38 -13.51
N THR A 512 -21.34 1.83 -14.47
CA THR A 512 -20.34 2.58 -15.24
C THR A 512 -21.05 3.23 -16.43
N ASP A 513 -20.89 4.55 -16.62
CA ASP A 513 -21.45 5.28 -17.75
C ASP A 513 -20.64 5.08 -19.04
N ALA A 514 -21.13 5.66 -20.15
CA ALA A 514 -20.48 5.53 -21.46
C ALA A 514 -19.02 6.05 -21.51
N ASN A 515 -18.60 6.87 -20.54
CA ASN A 515 -17.25 7.44 -20.45
C ASN A 515 -16.39 6.73 -19.40
N GLY A 516 -16.85 5.60 -18.84
CA GLY A 516 -16.13 4.89 -17.79
C GLY A 516 -16.27 5.48 -16.39
N LYS A 517 -17.17 6.47 -16.19
CA LYS A 517 -17.38 7.14 -14.91
C LYS A 517 -18.50 6.49 -14.11
N PRO A 518 -18.50 6.61 -12.77
CA PRO A 518 -19.56 6.04 -11.96
C PRO A 518 -20.86 6.84 -12.10
N LYS A 519 -21.98 6.12 -12.21
CA LYS A 519 -23.34 6.68 -12.24
C LYS A 519 -24.19 6.04 -11.15
N ALA A 520 -24.62 6.83 -10.19
CA ALA A 520 -25.68 6.44 -9.27
C ALA A 520 -27.01 6.27 -10.03
N LEU A 521 -27.68 5.13 -9.83
CA LEU A 521 -28.96 4.79 -10.45
C LEU A 521 -30.12 5.11 -9.49
N PHE A 522 -30.05 4.64 -8.25
CA PHE A 522 -31.01 4.95 -7.19
C PHE A 522 -30.37 4.85 -5.79
N THR A 523 -31.09 5.35 -4.80
CA THR A 523 -30.84 5.13 -3.37
C THR A 523 -32.17 4.99 -2.65
N GLN A 524 -32.37 3.89 -1.95
CA GLN A 524 -33.57 3.56 -1.18
C GLN A 524 -33.18 3.40 0.28
N LYS A 525 -33.83 4.10 1.19
CA LYS A 525 -33.70 3.89 2.65
C LYS A 525 -34.85 3.05 3.19
N PHE A 526 -34.61 2.32 4.26
CA PHE A 526 -35.58 1.47 4.95
C PHE A 526 -35.06 1.11 6.34
N GLY A 527 -35.96 0.64 7.21
CA GLY A 527 -35.59 0.28 8.57
C GLY A 527 -36.73 0.47 9.55
N SER A 528 -36.35 0.86 10.76
CA SER A 528 -37.13 1.10 11.95
C SER A 528 -36.65 2.40 12.61
N ALA A 529 -37.36 2.86 13.64
CA ALA A 529 -36.93 4.04 14.42
C ALA A 529 -35.64 3.84 15.26
N ALA A 530 -35.04 2.65 15.21
CA ALA A 530 -33.88 2.26 16.01
C ALA A 530 -32.61 2.26 15.14
N ASN A 531 -31.53 1.62 15.62
CA ASN A 531 -30.33 1.46 14.80
C ASN A 531 -30.49 0.24 13.88
N ASP A 532 -30.41 0.48 12.59
CA ASP A 532 -30.48 -0.50 11.53
C ASP A 532 -29.19 -0.54 10.71
N SER A 533 -28.94 -1.69 10.09
CA SER A 533 -27.79 -1.88 9.21
C SER A 533 -28.05 -2.99 8.19
N VAL A 534 -27.49 -2.83 7.00
CA VAL A 534 -27.41 -3.92 6.03
C VAL A 534 -26.23 -4.82 6.38
N SER A 535 -26.47 -6.12 6.49
CA SER A 535 -25.45 -7.13 6.75
C SER A 535 -24.85 -7.70 5.47
N ASP A 536 -25.68 -8.02 4.47
CA ASP A 536 -25.22 -8.56 3.17
C ASP A 536 -26.30 -8.43 2.09
N ILE A 537 -25.89 -8.58 0.82
CA ILE A 537 -26.78 -8.52 -0.36
C ILE A 537 -26.49 -9.72 -1.26
N VAL A 538 -27.54 -10.31 -1.82
CA VAL A 538 -27.45 -11.27 -2.93
C VAL A 538 -28.37 -10.87 -4.06
N VAL A 539 -27.98 -11.21 -5.29
CA VAL A 539 -28.71 -10.86 -6.51
C VAL A 539 -28.99 -12.12 -7.31
N ASN A 540 -30.24 -12.26 -7.78
CA ASN A 540 -30.67 -13.33 -8.67
C ASN A 540 -31.52 -12.75 -9.81
N GLY A 541 -30.90 -12.59 -10.98
CA GLY A 541 -31.54 -11.89 -12.10
C GLY A 541 -31.87 -10.45 -11.71
N SER A 542 -33.14 -10.05 -11.83
CA SER A 542 -33.63 -8.72 -11.40
C SER A 542 -33.88 -8.61 -9.90
N GLN A 543 -33.93 -9.73 -9.17
CA GLN A 543 -34.25 -9.72 -7.76
C GLN A 543 -32.99 -9.43 -6.93
N VAL A 544 -33.08 -8.44 -6.05
CA VAL A 544 -32.07 -8.11 -5.05
C VAL A 544 -32.63 -8.46 -3.68
N ILE A 545 -31.97 -9.34 -2.93
CA ILE A 545 -32.34 -9.68 -1.55
C ILE A 545 -31.30 -9.08 -0.61
N VAL A 546 -31.80 -8.30 0.34
CA VAL A 546 -31.00 -7.63 1.37
C VAL A 546 -31.28 -8.31 2.71
N GLY A 547 -30.21 -8.70 3.40
CA GLY A 547 -30.26 -9.08 4.80
C GLY A 547 -29.85 -7.91 5.68
N SER A 548 -30.66 -7.60 6.69
CA SER A 548 -30.44 -6.48 7.60
C SER A 548 -30.60 -6.90 9.05
N LYS A 549 -29.93 -6.17 9.93
CA LYS A 549 -30.22 -6.15 11.37
C LYS A 549 -31.02 -4.89 11.66
N GLU A 550 -32.27 -5.07 12.06
CA GLU A 550 -33.21 -3.97 12.33
C GLU A 550 -33.77 -4.11 13.75
N ASP A 551 -33.53 -3.12 14.61
CA ASP A 551 -33.86 -3.18 16.05
C ASP A 551 -33.45 -4.51 16.73
N GLY A 552 -32.26 -5.02 16.39
CA GLY A 552 -31.73 -6.28 16.91
C GLY A 552 -32.42 -7.56 16.37
N LYS A 553 -33.25 -7.45 15.34
CA LYS A 553 -33.85 -8.58 14.61
C LYS A 553 -33.15 -8.85 13.29
N ALA A 554 -33.14 -10.10 12.85
CA ALA A 554 -32.72 -10.46 11.51
C ALA A 554 -33.88 -10.29 10.53
N MET A 555 -33.70 -9.43 9.53
CA MET A 555 -34.71 -9.08 8.54
C MET A 555 -34.22 -9.43 7.12
N LEU A 556 -35.14 -9.87 6.28
CA LEU A 556 -34.92 -10.03 4.83
C LEU A 556 -35.88 -9.12 4.06
N ARG A 557 -35.36 -8.45 3.04
CA ARG A 557 -36.15 -7.62 2.12
C ARG A 557 -35.76 -7.93 0.69
N SER A 558 -36.73 -8.20 -0.16
CA SER A 558 -36.50 -8.37 -1.59
C SER A 558 -36.91 -7.12 -2.35
N PHE A 559 -36.22 -6.82 -3.44
CA PHE A 559 -36.55 -5.76 -4.37
C PHE A 559 -36.42 -6.28 -5.80
N ASP A 560 -37.27 -5.81 -6.70
CA ASP A 560 -37.15 -6.06 -8.14
C ASP A 560 -36.56 -4.83 -8.83
N VAL A 561 -35.43 -5.02 -9.51
CA VAL A 561 -34.70 -3.97 -10.21
C VAL A 561 -34.79 -4.19 -11.71
N THR A 562 -35.34 -3.21 -12.42
CA THR A 562 -35.39 -3.21 -13.88
C THR A 562 -34.42 -2.17 -14.43
N THR A 563 -33.48 -2.59 -15.26
CA THR A 563 -32.44 -1.74 -15.85
C THR A 563 -32.75 -1.35 -17.29
N SER A 564 -32.34 -0.15 -17.68
CA SER A 564 -32.32 0.30 -19.08
C SER A 564 -30.90 0.32 -19.60
N VAL A 565 -30.58 -0.62 -20.50
CA VAL A 565 -29.28 -0.73 -21.16
C VAL A 565 -29.37 -0.10 -22.56
N VAL A 566 -28.44 0.81 -22.88
CA VAL A 566 -28.37 1.49 -24.18
C VAL A 566 -26.99 1.30 -24.80
N THR A 567 -26.89 1.50 -26.11
CA THR A 567 -25.60 1.62 -26.81
C THR A 567 -25.53 2.99 -27.47
N GLU A 568 -24.53 3.78 -27.10
CA GLU A 568 -24.34 5.15 -27.60
C GLU A 568 -22.90 5.31 -28.09
N ASN A 569 -22.69 6.13 -29.13
CA ASN A 569 -21.36 6.43 -29.64
C ASN A 569 -20.69 7.52 -28.80
N VAL A 570 -19.53 7.24 -28.22
CA VAL A 570 -18.72 8.19 -27.46
C VAL A 570 -17.42 8.51 -28.18
N SER A 571 -16.98 9.76 -28.05
CA SER A 571 -15.69 10.20 -28.60
C SER A 571 -14.57 9.88 -27.59
N GLN A 572 -13.68 8.97 -27.95
CA GLN A 572 -12.57 8.52 -27.10
C GLN A 572 -11.23 8.71 -27.81
N LEU A 573 -10.17 8.93 -27.04
CA LEU A 573 -8.83 9.04 -27.58
C LEU A 573 -8.25 7.64 -27.80
N ASN A 574 -7.77 7.35 -29.00
CA ASN A 574 -7.06 6.10 -29.28
C ASN A 574 -5.61 6.15 -28.75
N LYS A 575 -4.91 5.01 -28.84
CA LYS A 575 -3.50 4.87 -28.40
C LYS A 575 -2.50 5.80 -29.11
N TYR A 576 -2.90 6.45 -30.21
CA TYR A 576 -2.08 7.41 -30.96
C TYR A 576 -2.45 8.87 -30.67
N GLY A 577 -3.40 9.11 -29.76
CA GLY A 577 -3.83 10.47 -29.43
C GLY A 577 -4.85 11.08 -30.40
N ALA A 578 -5.54 10.27 -31.21
CA ALA A 578 -6.61 10.74 -32.10
C ALA A 578 -8.00 10.38 -31.56
N TYR A 579 -8.97 11.29 -31.68
CA TYR A 579 -10.35 11.03 -31.29
C TYR A 579 -11.04 10.08 -32.27
N GLU A 580 -11.70 9.07 -31.74
CA GLU A 580 -12.45 8.05 -32.46
C GLU A 580 -13.85 7.92 -31.85
N SER A 581 -14.85 7.71 -32.70
CA SER A 581 -16.22 7.44 -32.25
C SER A 581 -16.38 5.95 -32.00
N VAL A 582 -16.57 5.58 -30.73
CA VAL A 582 -16.63 4.18 -30.28
C VAL A 582 -18.03 3.90 -29.72
N PRO A 583 -18.72 2.84 -30.19
CA PRO A 583 -19.99 2.42 -29.59
C PRO A 583 -19.73 1.81 -28.20
N VAL A 584 -20.43 2.31 -27.18
CA VAL A 584 -20.33 1.80 -25.81
C VAL A 584 -21.72 1.42 -25.29
N THR A 585 -21.83 0.18 -24.81
CA THR A 585 -23.05 -0.36 -24.18
C THR A 585 -22.96 -0.21 -22.67
N TYR A 586 -23.97 0.38 -22.04
CA TYR A 586 -23.97 0.63 -20.60
C TYR A 586 -25.39 0.75 -20.01
N THR A 587 -25.51 0.53 -18.69
CA THR A 587 -26.75 0.74 -17.95
C THR A 587 -26.94 2.23 -17.65
N LYS A 588 -27.99 2.82 -18.23
CA LYS A 588 -28.26 4.27 -18.15
C LYS A 588 -29.12 4.65 -16.96
N THR A 589 -30.16 3.85 -16.68
CA THR A 589 -31.10 4.05 -15.57
C THR A 589 -31.53 2.69 -15.00
N ALA A 590 -32.02 2.69 -13.77
CA ALA A 590 -32.72 1.57 -13.18
C ALA A 590 -33.94 2.04 -12.38
N THR A 591 -34.97 1.22 -12.33
CA THR A 591 -36.15 1.41 -11.48
C THR A 591 -36.24 0.30 -10.45
N LEU A 592 -36.56 0.67 -9.22
CA LEU A 592 -36.68 -0.24 -8.07
C LEU A 592 -38.16 -0.41 -7.70
N ALA A 593 -38.61 -1.64 -7.51
CA ALA A 593 -39.89 -1.97 -6.89
C ALA A 593 -39.66 -2.78 -5.60
N ALA A 594 -40.36 -2.42 -4.51
CA ALA A 594 -40.28 -3.18 -3.26
C ALA A 594 -41.00 -4.52 -3.41
N GLY A 595 -40.35 -5.60 -2.96
CA GLY A 595 -40.92 -6.94 -2.89
C GLY A 595 -41.36 -7.32 -1.46
N ALA A 596 -41.22 -8.60 -1.13
CA ALA A 596 -41.54 -9.13 0.21
C ALA A 596 -40.58 -8.63 1.30
N THR A 597 -41.04 -8.66 2.55
CA THR A 597 -40.24 -8.48 3.77
C THR A 597 -40.51 -9.66 4.71
N ARG A 598 -39.48 -10.18 5.37
CA ARG A 598 -39.59 -11.31 6.31
C ARG A 598 -38.76 -11.05 7.57
N ASP A 599 -39.40 -11.17 8.73
CA ASP A 599 -38.78 -11.13 10.06
C ASP A 599 -38.36 -12.56 10.46
N LEU A 600 -37.07 -12.79 10.69
CA LEU A 600 -36.51 -14.07 11.14
C LEU A 600 -36.40 -14.16 12.67
N GLY A 601 -36.85 -13.12 13.39
CA GLY A 601 -36.85 -13.02 14.83
C GLY A 601 -35.70 -12.21 15.40
N SER A 602 -35.77 -11.95 16.71
CA SER A 602 -34.70 -11.28 17.46
C SER A 602 -33.44 -12.14 17.49
N LEU A 603 -32.28 -11.50 17.33
CA LEU A 603 -30.96 -12.15 17.43
C LEU A 603 -30.47 -12.28 18.88
N LYS A 604 -31.14 -11.63 19.85
CA LYS A 604 -30.78 -11.62 21.29
C LYS A 604 -29.28 -11.39 21.56
N GLY A 605 -28.71 -10.34 20.96
CA GLY A 605 -27.28 -9.99 21.10
C GLY A 605 -26.39 -10.52 19.98
N GLY A 606 -26.91 -11.42 19.14
CA GLY A 606 -26.22 -11.95 17.97
C GLY A 606 -26.20 -11.01 16.75
N ASP A 607 -25.76 -11.55 15.61
CA ASP A 607 -25.66 -10.83 14.34
C ASP A 607 -25.98 -11.71 13.12
N VAL A 608 -26.32 -11.06 12.01
CA VAL A 608 -26.36 -11.68 10.67
C VAL A 608 -25.00 -11.44 10.01
N VAL A 609 -24.30 -12.53 9.70
CA VAL A 609 -22.95 -12.50 9.12
C VAL A 609 -23.01 -12.38 7.59
N GLY A 610 -24.08 -12.89 6.97
CA GLY A 610 -24.37 -12.60 5.56
C GLY A 610 -25.31 -13.57 4.86
N LEU A 611 -25.35 -13.47 3.54
CA LEU A 611 -26.30 -14.16 2.66
C LEU A 611 -25.58 -14.86 1.50
N ARG A 612 -26.02 -16.06 1.11
CA ARG A 612 -25.51 -16.76 -0.09
C ARG A 612 -26.65 -17.33 -0.92
N ILE A 613 -26.47 -17.38 -2.23
CA ILE A 613 -27.33 -18.15 -3.13
C ILE A 613 -26.52 -19.34 -3.65
N ASP A 614 -27.03 -20.54 -3.43
CA ASP A 614 -26.44 -21.77 -3.95
C ASP A 614 -27.57 -22.76 -4.26
N GLY A 615 -27.49 -23.44 -5.41
CA GLY A 615 -28.52 -24.39 -5.84
C GLY A 615 -29.94 -23.80 -5.97
N GLY A 616 -30.06 -22.49 -6.22
CA GLY A 616 -31.36 -21.79 -6.31
C GLY A 616 -32.03 -21.55 -4.95
N GLN A 617 -31.31 -21.73 -3.85
CA GLN A 617 -31.81 -21.49 -2.50
C GLN A 617 -31.04 -20.34 -1.85
N LEU A 618 -31.73 -19.60 -0.97
CA LEU A 618 -31.15 -18.56 -0.15
C LEU A 618 -30.62 -19.18 1.15
N TYR A 619 -29.39 -18.84 1.50
CA TYR A 619 -28.78 -19.18 2.78
C TYR A 619 -28.54 -17.90 3.59
N VAL A 620 -28.89 -17.94 4.87
CA VAL A 620 -28.68 -16.85 5.82
C VAL A 620 -27.87 -17.38 7.00
N GLY A 621 -26.67 -16.84 7.20
CA GLY A 621 -25.76 -17.25 8.27
C GLY A 621 -25.59 -16.15 9.31
N GLY A 622 -25.45 -16.56 10.57
CA GLY A 622 -25.23 -15.64 11.69
C GLY A 622 -24.94 -16.39 12.98
N TYR A 623 -25.06 -15.69 14.10
CA TYR A 623 -25.05 -16.30 15.42
C TYR A 623 -26.09 -15.64 16.31
N THR A 624 -26.64 -16.37 17.28
CA THR A 624 -27.74 -15.88 18.11
C THR A 624 -27.85 -16.64 19.43
N ALA A 625 -28.31 -15.96 20.48
CA ALA A 625 -28.80 -16.58 21.71
C ALA A 625 -30.31 -16.91 21.65
N ASN A 626 -30.94 -16.69 20.49
CA ASN A 626 -32.35 -17.00 20.30
C ASN A 626 -32.53 -18.47 19.88
N SER A 627 -33.06 -19.27 20.79
CA SER A 627 -33.35 -20.68 20.54
C SER A 627 -34.60 -20.96 19.69
N ALA A 628 -35.32 -19.92 19.28
CA ALA A 628 -36.54 -20.00 18.48
C ALA A 628 -36.60 -18.88 17.43
N MET A 629 -35.69 -18.92 16.46
CA MET A 629 -35.80 -18.07 15.26
C MET A 629 -37.09 -18.39 14.47
N ALA A 630 -37.63 -17.40 13.75
CA ALA A 630 -38.82 -17.53 12.91
C ALA A 630 -38.50 -18.19 11.55
N VAL A 631 -37.84 -19.34 11.62
CA VAL A 631 -37.46 -20.19 10.48
C VAL A 631 -37.93 -21.60 10.77
N ASN A 632 -38.69 -22.20 9.85
CA ASN A 632 -39.19 -23.56 10.04
C ASN A 632 -38.07 -24.60 9.80
N GLY A 633 -38.33 -25.86 10.16
CA GLY A 633 -37.45 -26.97 9.81
C GLY A 633 -36.12 -26.97 10.57
N VAL A 634 -36.16 -26.85 11.91
CA VAL A 634 -34.95 -27.00 12.75
C VAL A 634 -34.37 -28.41 12.56
N THR A 635 -33.19 -28.50 11.95
CA THR A 635 -32.48 -29.77 11.68
C THR A 635 -31.50 -30.13 12.79
N THR A 636 -30.95 -29.14 13.49
CA THR A 636 -30.18 -29.30 14.73
C THR A 636 -30.48 -28.10 15.62
N GLY A 637 -30.81 -28.34 16.89
CA GLY A 637 -31.14 -27.27 17.84
C GLY A 637 -29.91 -26.61 18.45
N PRO A 638 -30.08 -25.45 19.11
CA PRO A 638 -29.01 -24.76 19.84
C PRO A 638 -28.52 -25.57 21.05
N SER A 639 -27.26 -25.40 21.41
CA SER A 639 -26.53 -26.12 22.46
C SER A 639 -26.33 -25.29 23.74
N GLY A 640 -26.57 -23.98 23.71
CA GLY A 640 -26.44 -23.08 24.86
C GLY A 640 -25.93 -21.70 24.45
N GLY A 641 -25.78 -20.78 25.42
CA GLY A 641 -25.19 -19.45 25.18
C GLY A 641 -25.66 -18.75 23.90
N MET A 642 -24.71 -18.27 23.11
CA MET A 642 -24.88 -17.96 21.69
C MET A 642 -24.39 -19.13 20.84
N ASP A 643 -25.13 -19.47 19.79
CA ASP A 643 -24.71 -20.47 18.80
C ASP A 643 -24.67 -19.85 17.40
N ALA A 644 -23.78 -20.35 16.55
CA ALA A 644 -23.84 -20.07 15.11
C ALA A 644 -25.10 -20.72 14.52
N PHE A 645 -25.75 -20.07 13.57
CA PHE A 645 -26.86 -20.64 12.81
C PHE A 645 -26.66 -20.47 11.31
N VAL A 646 -27.17 -21.43 10.54
CA VAL A 646 -27.34 -21.30 9.09
C VAL A 646 -28.75 -21.74 8.74
N SER A 647 -29.50 -20.83 8.10
CA SER A 647 -30.82 -21.09 7.56
C SER A 647 -30.74 -21.27 6.04
N ARG A 648 -31.53 -22.20 5.48
CA ARG A 648 -31.75 -22.41 4.05
C ARG A 648 -33.22 -22.20 3.74
N MET A 649 -33.54 -21.40 2.73
CA MET A 649 -34.92 -21.02 2.39
C MET A 649 -35.12 -20.75 0.90
N SER A 650 -36.37 -20.48 0.51
CA SER A 650 -36.74 -20.09 -0.86
C SER A 650 -36.22 -18.69 -1.22
N LEU A 651 -35.90 -18.47 -2.49
CA LEU A 651 -35.63 -17.11 -3.02
C LEU A 651 -36.89 -16.24 -3.06
N ASN A 652 -38.08 -16.87 -3.12
CA ASN A 652 -39.30 -16.19 -2.72
C ASN A 652 -39.36 -16.18 -1.20
N ILE A 653 -38.83 -15.12 -0.58
CA ILE A 653 -38.66 -15.07 0.87
C ILE A 653 -39.98 -15.11 1.67
N GLY A 654 -41.14 -14.97 1.02
CA GLY A 654 -42.45 -15.20 1.66
C GLY A 654 -42.86 -16.67 1.76
N ASP A 655 -42.20 -17.57 1.02
CA ASP A 655 -42.44 -19.00 1.03
C ASP A 655 -41.56 -19.70 2.08
N THR A 656 -42.20 -20.27 3.09
CA THR A 656 -41.57 -20.93 4.24
C THR A 656 -41.59 -22.46 4.14
N SER A 657 -42.08 -23.02 3.04
CA SER A 657 -42.29 -24.47 2.89
C SER A 657 -40.99 -25.27 2.78
N ALA A 658 -39.92 -24.64 2.32
CA ALA A 658 -38.59 -25.23 2.13
C ALA A 658 -37.55 -24.81 3.17
N ASP A 659 -37.99 -24.10 4.22
CA ASP A 659 -37.11 -23.64 5.28
C ASP A 659 -36.43 -24.81 6.00
N ALA A 660 -35.15 -24.62 6.30
CA ALA A 660 -34.42 -25.41 7.28
C ALA A 660 -33.46 -24.50 8.05
N VAL A 661 -33.23 -24.79 9.33
CA VAL A 661 -32.22 -24.07 10.13
C VAL A 661 -31.42 -25.05 10.97
N THR A 662 -30.11 -24.89 10.95
CA THR A 662 -29.16 -25.68 11.76
C THR A 662 -28.37 -24.76 12.65
N TYR A 663 -28.18 -25.15 13.91
CA TYR A 663 -27.29 -24.47 14.85
C TYR A 663 -25.97 -25.25 14.99
N TYR A 664 -24.89 -24.54 15.27
CA TYR A 664 -23.57 -25.08 15.52
C TYR A 664 -22.88 -24.33 16.66
N GLY A 665 -22.47 -25.06 17.68
CA GLY A 665 -21.88 -24.53 18.90
C GLY A 665 -22.03 -25.51 20.05
N GLY A 666 -21.52 -25.13 21.20
CA GLY A 666 -21.55 -25.87 22.45
C GLY A 666 -22.34 -25.14 23.53
N ALA A 667 -22.01 -25.39 24.80
CA ALA A 667 -22.70 -24.75 25.92
C ALA A 667 -22.27 -23.29 26.19
N GLY A 668 -21.23 -22.81 25.48
CA GLY A 668 -20.64 -21.48 25.66
C GLY A 668 -21.18 -20.45 24.66
N ASP A 669 -20.57 -19.27 24.64
CA ASP A 669 -20.86 -18.25 23.64
C ASP A 669 -20.01 -18.49 22.38
N ASP A 670 -20.62 -19.12 21.38
CA ASP A 670 -20.03 -19.41 20.09
C ASP A 670 -20.48 -18.38 19.05
N THR A 671 -19.50 -17.74 18.42
CA THR A 671 -19.73 -16.68 17.43
C THR A 671 -19.45 -17.19 16.04
N MET A 672 -20.01 -16.56 15.01
CA MET A 672 -19.65 -16.78 13.61
C MET A 672 -19.05 -15.48 13.06
N THR A 673 -17.86 -15.54 12.46
CA THR A 673 -17.18 -14.40 11.83
C THR A 673 -17.22 -14.47 10.31
N GLY A 674 -17.47 -15.65 9.75
CA GLY A 674 -17.71 -15.82 8.32
C GLY A 674 -18.44 -17.12 8.01
N PHE A 675 -19.19 -17.11 6.93
CA PHE A 675 -19.66 -18.34 6.29
C PHE A 675 -19.69 -18.20 4.76
N ASP A 676 -19.68 -19.34 4.10
CA ASP A 676 -19.90 -19.47 2.66
C ASP A 676 -20.63 -20.77 2.35
N VAL A 677 -21.25 -20.87 1.18
CA VAL A 677 -22.01 -22.06 0.77
C VAL A 677 -21.62 -22.44 -0.65
N LYS A 678 -21.25 -23.71 -0.84
CA LYS A 678 -20.96 -24.30 -2.15
C LYS A 678 -21.49 -25.72 -2.20
N ASN A 679 -22.21 -26.06 -3.28
CA ASN A 679 -22.75 -27.39 -3.52
C ASN A 679 -23.67 -27.90 -2.38
N GLY A 680 -24.46 -26.99 -1.78
CA GLY A 680 -25.39 -27.28 -0.69
C GLY A 680 -24.78 -27.47 0.71
N SER A 681 -23.45 -27.44 0.83
CA SER A 681 -22.75 -27.47 2.13
C SER A 681 -22.39 -26.06 2.58
N ALA A 682 -22.74 -25.74 3.83
CA ALA A 682 -22.33 -24.50 4.48
C ALA A 682 -20.98 -24.70 5.19
N TRP A 683 -20.07 -23.76 5.00
CA TRP A 683 -18.77 -23.68 5.67
C TRP A 683 -18.78 -22.47 6.57
N LEU A 684 -18.51 -22.65 7.86
CA LEU A 684 -18.57 -21.58 8.84
C LEU A 684 -17.31 -21.54 9.71
N VAL A 685 -16.91 -20.33 10.07
CA VAL A 685 -15.78 -20.05 10.95
C VAL A 685 -16.18 -19.07 12.04
N GLY A 686 -15.54 -19.18 13.19
CA GLY A 686 -15.88 -18.35 14.34
C GLY A 686 -15.04 -18.65 15.56
N SER A 687 -15.40 -18.03 16.69
CA SER A 687 -14.77 -18.31 17.99
C SER A 687 -15.63 -19.26 18.81
N ALA A 688 -14.99 -20.22 19.47
CA ALA A 688 -15.61 -21.14 20.41
C ALA A 688 -15.52 -20.59 21.84
N GLY A 689 -16.65 -20.48 22.53
CA GLY A 689 -16.71 -20.02 23.92
C GLY A 689 -16.41 -21.12 24.94
N ALA A 690 -16.64 -22.38 24.57
CA ALA A 690 -16.44 -23.54 25.44
C ALA A 690 -16.04 -24.80 24.63
N ASN A 691 -16.38 -25.99 25.14
CA ASN A 691 -16.26 -27.23 24.40
C ASN A 691 -17.23 -27.23 23.21
N LEU A 692 -16.75 -27.62 22.03
CA LEU A 692 -17.61 -27.96 20.89
C LEU A 692 -17.87 -29.47 20.90
N ASP A 693 -18.84 -29.94 20.12
CA ASP A 693 -19.15 -31.36 20.05
C ASP A 693 -17.91 -32.19 19.66
N GLY A 694 -17.55 -33.16 20.50
CA GLY A 694 -16.34 -33.98 20.37
C GLY A 694 -14.99 -33.22 20.47
N GLN A 695 -14.97 -31.93 20.78
CA GLN A 695 -13.77 -31.08 20.73
C GLN A 695 -13.62 -30.22 21.99
N SER A 696 -12.82 -30.69 22.95
CA SER A 696 -12.52 -29.99 24.20
C SER A 696 -11.78 -28.66 24.00
N THR A 697 -11.94 -27.73 24.94
CA THR A 697 -11.17 -26.48 25.00
C THR A 697 -9.68 -26.73 25.14
N ILE A 698 -8.88 -26.04 24.31
CA ILE A 698 -7.42 -26.16 24.28
C ILE A 698 -6.79 -24.83 24.70
N GLY A 699 -7.21 -23.71 24.11
CA GLY A 699 -6.70 -22.38 24.37
C GLY A 699 -7.59 -21.52 25.27
N ALA A 700 -7.12 -20.31 25.58
CA ALA A 700 -7.92 -19.30 26.28
C ALA A 700 -9.04 -18.75 25.37
N LYS A 701 -8.79 -18.68 24.07
CA LYS A 701 -9.79 -18.39 23.04
C LYS A 701 -9.49 -19.20 21.79
N ASP A 702 -10.33 -20.17 21.50
CA ASP A 702 -10.19 -21.02 20.32
C ASP A 702 -11.11 -20.56 19.21
N GLY A 703 -10.67 -20.80 17.98
CA GLY A 703 -11.49 -20.70 16.79
C GLY A 703 -12.06 -22.05 16.38
N TYR A 704 -12.90 -22.05 15.37
CA TYR A 704 -13.31 -23.26 14.68
C TYR A 704 -13.51 -23.02 13.18
N VAL A 705 -13.52 -24.12 12.44
CA VAL A 705 -14.07 -24.23 11.09
C VAL A 705 -14.97 -25.47 11.04
N ALA A 706 -16.13 -25.38 10.42
CA ALA A 706 -17.05 -26.51 10.25
C ALA A 706 -17.71 -26.51 8.87
N GLN A 707 -17.95 -27.70 8.34
CA GLN A 707 -18.74 -27.99 7.15
C GLN A 707 -20.03 -28.69 7.57
N ILE A 708 -21.17 -28.12 7.22
CA ILE A 708 -22.50 -28.58 7.66
C ILE A 708 -23.45 -28.70 6.48
N ASN A 709 -24.18 -29.80 6.43
CA ASN A 709 -25.33 -29.95 5.56
C ASN A 709 -26.58 -29.37 6.23
N VAL A 710 -26.97 -28.15 5.85
CA VAL A 710 -28.08 -27.42 6.49
C VAL A 710 -29.41 -28.18 6.43
N GLY A 711 -29.65 -28.93 5.34
CA GLY A 711 -30.89 -29.67 5.14
C GLY A 711 -31.03 -30.90 6.04
N THR A 712 -29.94 -31.41 6.62
CA THR A 712 -29.96 -32.58 7.54
C THR A 712 -29.44 -32.25 8.94
N GLY A 713 -28.72 -31.14 9.11
CA GLY A 713 -28.00 -30.79 10.33
C GLY A 713 -26.67 -31.53 10.52
N THR A 714 -26.31 -32.42 9.60
CA THR A 714 -25.09 -33.23 9.70
C THR A 714 -23.84 -32.36 9.58
N VAL A 715 -22.92 -32.50 10.54
CA VAL A 715 -21.55 -31.93 10.46
C VAL A 715 -20.67 -32.93 9.72
N ASP A 716 -20.35 -32.63 8.46
CA ASP A 716 -19.52 -33.50 7.60
C ASP A 716 -18.05 -33.48 8.06
N TRP A 717 -17.61 -32.31 8.54
CA TRP A 717 -16.27 -32.09 9.06
C TRP A 717 -16.26 -30.86 9.98
N SER A 718 -15.44 -30.89 11.03
CA SER A 718 -15.11 -29.69 11.79
C SER A 718 -13.72 -29.80 12.41
N GLN A 719 -13.12 -28.65 12.71
CA GLN A 719 -11.82 -28.55 13.33
C GLN A 719 -11.75 -27.34 14.27
N ARG A 720 -11.29 -27.58 15.50
CA ARG A 720 -10.90 -26.54 16.44
C ARG A 720 -9.56 -25.92 16.02
N LEU A 721 -9.48 -24.61 16.10
CA LEU A 721 -8.31 -23.83 15.74
C LEU A 721 -7.75 -23.20 17.02
N THR A 722 -6.53 -23.58 17.39
CA THR A 722 -5.84 -23.03 18.57
C THR A 722 -4.50 -22.48 18.13
N GLY A 723 -4.22 -21.22 18.47
CA GLY A 723 -2.95 -20.59 18.18
C GLY A 723 -1.82 -21.15 19.04
N LYS A 724 -0.58 -20.88 18.65
CA LYS A 724 0.64 -21.32 19.37
C LYS A 724 0.61 -20.96 20.85
N ASP A 725 0.01 -19.82 21.20
CA ASP A 725 -0.07 -19.30 22.56
C ASP A 725 -1.53 -19.30 23.09
N GLY A 726 -2.36 -20.21 22.58
CA GLY A 726 -3.71 -20.44 23.10
C GLY A 726 -4.76 -19.41 22.65
N TYR A 727 -4.44 -18.57 21.66
CA TYR A 727 -5.39 -17.63 21.05
C TYR A 727 -5.45 -17.82 19.52
N ALA A 728 -6.64 -18.09 19.01
CA ALA A 728 -6.94 -18.04 17.57
C ALA A 728 -8.36 -17.55 17.33
N THR A 729 -8.48 -16.53 16.49
CA THR A 729 -9.77 -16.00 16.03
C THR A 729 -9.80 -15.98 14.50
N PRO A 730 -10.48 -16.94 13.86
CA PRO A 730 -10.80 -16.88 12.44
C PRO A 730 -11.54 -15.60 12.13
N THR A 731 -11.13 -14.89 11.09
CA THR A 731 -11.72 -13.60 10.72
C THR A 731 -12.59 -13.70 9.47
N THR A 732 -12.23 -14.55 8.50
CA THR A 732 -13.00 -14.73 7.26
C THR A 732 -12.91 -16.16 6.75
N VAL A 733 -13.86 -16.51 5.89
CA VAL A 733 -13.88 -17.77 5.15
C VAL A 733 -14.30 -17.53 3.70
N ALA A 734 -13.64 -18.20 2.77
CA ALA A 734 -14.03 -18.24 1.36
C ALA A 734 -13.90 -19.69 0.84
N VAL A 735 -14.87 -20.15 0.05
CA VAL A 735 -14.88 -21.55 -0.42
C VAL A 735 -14.80 -21.58 -1.94
N SER A 736 -13.84 -22.33 -2.47
CA SER A 736 -13.80 -22.64 -3.90
C SER A 736 -14.49 -23.97 -4.13
N ALA A 737 -15.45 -24.03 -5.05
CA ALA A 737 -16.19 -25.27 -5.37
C ALA A 737 -15.30 -26.38 -5.96
N ALA A 738 -14.17 -26.00 -6.55
CA ALA A 738 -13.23 -26.90 -7.24
C ALA A 738 -11.77 -26.69 -6.77
N GLY A 739 -11.58 -26.17 -5.55
CA GLY A 739 -10.28 -25.72 -5.07
C GLY A 739 -9.33 -26.81 -4.58
N ALA A 740 -9.84 -27.99 -4.20
CA ALA A 740 -9.03 -29.13 -3.79
C ALA A 740 -8.79 -30.06 -4.98
N SER A 741 -7.52 -30.36 -5.30
CA SER A 741 -7.19 -31.24 -6.43
C SER A 741 -5.75 -31.76 -6.41
N ALA A 742 -5.37 -32.58 -7.39
CA ALA A 742 -3.99 -33.01 -7.60
C ALA A 742 -2.99 -31.84 -7.81
N LEU A 743 -3.45 -30.64 -8.17
CA LEU A 743 -2.59 -29.45 -8.27
C LEU A 743 -1.98 -29.04 -6.92
N ASP A 744 -2.67 -29.32 -5.81
CA ASP A 744 -2.18 -29.05 -4.45
C ASP A 744 -0.90 -29.83 -4.14
N LEU A 745 -0.71 -31.00 -4.75
CA LEU A 745 0.49 -31.83 -4.58
C LEU A 745 1.72 -31.23 -5.25
N PHE A 746 1.50 -30.42 -6.28
CA PHE A 746 2.54 -29.69 -7.00
C PHE A 746 2.68 -28.25 -6.54
N GLY A 747 1.82 -27.75 -5.62
CA GLY A 747 1.78 -26.33 -5.28
C GLY A 747 1.50 -25.43 -6.50
N LEU A 748 0.76 -25.97 -7.49
CA LEU A 748 0.39 -25.22 -8.69
C LEU A 748 -1.00 -24.60 -8.51
N PRO A 749 -1.23 -23.39 -9.03
CA PRO A 749 -2.54 -22.76 -8.96
C PRO A 749 -3.46 -23.39 -10.01
N SER A 750 -4.75 -23.44 -9.71
CA SER A 750 -5.83 -23.67 -10.67
C SER A 750 -6.08 -22.43 -11.54
N GLY A 751 -6.56 -22.65 -12.76
CA GLY A 751 -6.90 -21.58 -13.69
C GLY A 751 -5.69 -20.99 -14.40
N THR A 752 -5.88 -19.81 -14.99
CA THR A 752 -4.88 -19.15 -15.82
C THR A 752 -3.77 -18.55 -14.97
N MET A 753 -2.52 -18.87 -15.28
CA MET A 753 -1.37 -18.19 -14.65
C MET A 753 -1.22 -16.77 -15.17
N ALA A 754 -1.22 -15.81 -14.25
CA ALA A 754 -1.03 -14.39 -14.54
C ALA A 754 0.46 -14.02 -14.55
N PHE A 755 1.18 -14.28 -15.66
CA PHE A 755 2.57 -13.82 -15.83
C PHE A 755 2.71 -12.32 -16.10
N LYS A 756 1.60 -11.68 -16.45
CA LYS A 756 1.56 -10.26 -16.79
C LYS A 756 0.73 -9.51 -15.76
N GLN A 757 1.40 -8.73 -14.91
CA GLN A 757 0.77 -7.74 -14.06
C GLN A 757 0.44 -6.47 -14.86
N SER A 758 -0.39 -5.60 -14.28
CA SER A 758 -0.73 -4.33 -14.90
C SER A 758 0.50 -3.48 -15.19
N GLU A 759 0.50 -2.81 -16.33
CA GLU A 759 1.53 -1.83 -16.70
C GLU A 759 1.21 -0.42 -16.19
N ARG A 760 0.05 -0.25 -15.54
CA ARG A 760 -0.42 1.05 -15.06
C ARG A 760 0.34 1.48 -13.81
N ILE A 761 0.72 2.76 -13.78
CA ILE A 761 1.38 3.37 -12.62
C ILE A 761 0.45 3.34 -11.40
N THR A 762 -0.83 3.58 -11.62
CA THR A 762 -1.85 3.62 -10.56
C THR A 762 -2.14 2.25 -9.93
N THR A 763 -1.71 1.17 -10.57
CA THR A 763 -1.80 -0.19 -10.02
C THR A 763 -0.46 -0.61 -9.41
N ALA A 764 0.65 -0.26 -10.03
CA ALA A 764 1.96 -0.68 -9.54
C ALA A 764 2.51 0.18 -8.39
N THR A 765 1.92 1.34 -8.11
CA THR A 765 2.38 2.29 -7.11
C THR A 765 1.20 2.83 -6.31
N ALA A 766 1.46 3.55 -5.21
CA ALA A 766 0.41 4.23 -4.46
C ALA A 766 -0.17 5.48 -5.17
N ALA A 767 0.23 5.77 -6.41
CA ALA A 767 -0.29 6.92 -7.15
C ALA A 767 -1.75 6.70 -7.54
N ARG A 768 -2.59 7.72 -7.44
CA ARG A 768 -4.00 7.65 -7.84
C ARG A 768 -4.31 8.61 -8.99
N PRO A 769 -5.38 8.34 -9.77
CA PRO A 769 -5.86 9.28 -10.77
C PRO A 769 -6.13 10.67 -10.15
N GLY A 770 -5.66 11.72 -10.80
CA GLY A 770 -5.77 13.11 -10.32
C GLY A 770 -4.60 13.57 -9.44
N ASP A 771 -3.71 12.68 -9.02
CA ASP A 771 -2.48 13.08 -8.34
C ASP A 771 -1.58 13.90 -9.28
N THR A 772 -0.83 14.85 -8.72
CA THR A 772 -0.03 15.81 -9.47
C THR A 772 1.37 16.01 -8.92
N PHE A 773 2.24 16.48 -9.80
CA PHE A 773 3.47 17.19 -9.44
C PHE A 773 3.71 18.27 -10.47
N GLN A 774 4.71 19.12 -10.27
CA GLN A 774 4.95 20.27 -11.12
C GLN A 774 6.39 20.28 -11.66
N ILE A 775 6.56 20.78 -12.88
CA ILE A 775 7.86 20.92 -13.53
C ILE A 775 8.12 22.39 -13.83
N ARG A 776 9.35 22.83 -13.58
CA ARG A 776 9.86 24.15 -13.94
C ARG A 776 11.24 24.01 -14.59
N THR A 777 11.50 24.70 -15.70
CA THR A 777 12.78 24.57 -16.43
C THR A 777 13.64 25.82 -16.43
N ARG A 778 13.16 26.91 -15.85
CA ARG A 778 13.92 28.15 -15.64
C ARG A 778 13.67 28.64 -14.23
N GLU A 779 14.68 29.25 -13.63
CA GLU A 779 14.51 29.91 -12.34
C GLU A 779 13.36 30.92 -12.43
N ARG A 780 12.41 30.83 -11.49
CA ARG A 780 11.17 31.64 -11.48
C ARG A 780 10.29 31.53 -12.73
N GLY A 781 10.55 30.55 -13.60
CA GLY A 781 9.67 30.23 -14.71
C GLY A 781 8.31 29.70 -14.24
N PRO A 782 7.31 29.66 -15.15
CA PRO A 782 6.02 29.06 -14.83
C PRO A 782 6.19 27.59 -14.43
N LEU A 783 5.36 27.15 -13.48
CA LEU A 783 5.21 25.75 -13.13
C LEU A 783 4.19 25.12 -14.08
N THR A 784 4.56 24.01 -14.69
CA THR A 784 3.67 23.18 -15.50
C THR A 784 3.27 21.96 -14.68
N THR A 785 1.98 21.84 -14.40
CA THR A 785 1.43 20.68 -13.67
C THR A 785 1.41 19.44 -14.57
N VAL A 786 1.87 18.32 -14.03
CA VAL A 786 1.73 16.98 -14.59
C VAL A 786 0.72 16.23 -13.73
N THR A 787 -0.36 15.76 -14.35
CA THR A 787 -1.43 14.99 -13.68
C THR A 787 -1.35 13.53 -14.08
N ILE A 788 -1.44 12.64 -13.09
CA ILE A 788 -1.58 11.20 -13.26
C ILE A 788 -3.02 10.89 -13.67
N GLU A 789 -3.17 10.18 -14.77
CA GLU A 789 -4.45 9.72 -15.31
C GLU A 789 -4.63 8.23 -15.02
N ALA A 790 -5.88 7.75 -15.00
CA ALA A 790 -6.19 6.35 -14.64
C ALA A 790 -5.53 5.29 -15.53
N ASN A 791 -5.16 5.65 -16.76
CA ASN A 791 -4.54 4.75 -17.74
C ASN A 791 -3.05 5.04 -17.96
N ASP A 792 -2.41 5.84 -17.09
CA ASP A 792 -0.99 6.16 -17.26
C ASP A 792 -0.08 4.94 -17.06
N THR A 793 0.87 4.80 -17.97
CA THR A 793 2.03 3.89 -17.91
C THR A 793 3.30 4.72 -17.70
N LEU A 794 4.44 4.07 -17.45
CA LEU A 794 5.73 4.78 -17.37
C LEU A 794 6.03 5.54 -18.67
N GLU A 795 5.66 4.97 -19.81
CA GLU A 795 5.85 5.56 -21.14
C GLU A 795 4.97 6.82 -21.32
N THR A 796 3.68 6.77 -21.00
CA THR A 796 2.80 7.95 -21.12
C THR A 796 3.19 9.04 -20.14
N LEU A 797 3.58 8.68 -18.91
CA LEU A 797 4.08 9.64 -17.92
C LEU A 797 5.41 10.26 -18.36
N ALA A 798 6.33 9.47 -18.92
CA ALA A 798 7.58 10.00 -19.46
C ALA A 798 7.33 11.05 -20.54
N ASP A 799 6.36 10.82 -21.42
CA ASP A 799 6.01 11.77 -22.47
C ASP A 799 5.31 13.02 -21.93
N LYS A 800 4.48 12.90 -20.88
CA LYS A 800 3.92 14.05 -20.16
C LYS A 800 5.03 14.91 -19.55
N ILE A 801 6.02 14.29 -18.90
CA ILE A 801 7.18 14.99 -18.30
C ILE A 801 8.01 15.69 -19.38
N LYS A 802 8.31 15.01 -20.49
CA LYS A 802 9.03 15.62 -21.63
C LYS A 802 8.30 16.86 -22.14
N ARG A 803 6.99 16.77 -22.40
CA ARG A 803 6.16 17.90 -22.85
C ARG A 803 6.11 19.02 -21.82
N ALA A 804 5.88 18.72 -20.54
CA ALA A 804 5.85 19.71 -19.46
C ALA A 804 7.20 20.41 -19.26
N SER A 805 8.31 19.73 -19.56
CA SER A 805 9.66 20.33 -19.55
C SER A 805 10.00 21.13 -20.82
N GLY A 806 9.11 21.21 -21.81
CA GLY A 806 9.44 21.75 -23.14
C GLY A 806 10.60 21.00 -23.80
N PHE A 807 10.64 19.67 -23.62
CA PHE A 807 11.67 18.74 -24.10
C PHE A 807 13.09 19.01 -23.57
N ARG A 808 13.22 19.73 -22.44
CA ARG A 808 14.52 19.94 -21.78
C ARG A 808 14.90 18.79 -20.84
N ALA A 809 13.95 17.93 -20.47
CA ALA A 809 14.19 16.69 -19.76
C ALA A 809 14.38 15.52 -20.73
N LYS A 810 15.39 14.69 -20.49
CA LYS A 810 15.48 13.32 -20.98
C LYS A 810 14.84 12.42 -19.93
N VAL A 811 13.76 11.75 -20.32
CA VAL A 811 12.97 10.87 -19.43
C VAL A 811 12.99 9.47 -19.99
N GLU A 812 13.53 8.54 -19.21
CA GLU A 812 13.81 7.16 -19.61
C GLU A 812 13.15 6.19 -18.63
N THR A 813 12.70 5.05 -19.15
CA THR A 813 12.35 3.88 -18.34
C THR A 813 13.61 3.04 -18.17
N VAL A 814 14.03 2.79 -16.93
CA VAL A 814 15.22 1.98 -16.61
C VAL A 814 14.85 0.79 -15.74
N THR A 815 15.67 -0.26 -15.78
CA THR A 815 15.52 -1.42 -14.92
C THR A 815 15.98 -1.12 -13.49
N ASP A 816 15.21 -1.57 -12.51
CA ASP A 816 15.61 -1.63 -11.10
C ASP A 816 15.09 -2.93 -10.47
N GLY A 817 15.97 -3.93 -10.30
CA GLY A 817 15.55 -5.28 -9.92
C GLY A 817 14.52 -5.87 -10.90
N ASP A 818 13.41 -6.37 -10.36
CA ASP A 818 12.27 -6.90 -11.14
C ASP A 818 11.31 -5.80 -11.63
N ASN A 819 11.58 -4.53 -11.33
CA ASN A 819 10.76 -3.40 -11.72
C ASN A 819 11.38 -2.58 -12.86
N ARG A 820 10.52 -1.85 -13.55
CA ARG A 820 10.87 -0.71 -14.42
C ARG A 820 10.54 0.57 -13.68
N VAL A 821 11.42 1.55 -13.71
CA VAL A 821 11.26 2.84 -13.02
C VAL A 821 11.56 4.00 -13.96
N LEU A 822 11.01 5.18 -13.64
CA LEU A 822 11.33 6.41 -14.35
C LEU A 822 12.69 6.98 -13.93
N LYS A 823 13.43 7.53 -14.89
CA LYS A 823 14.63 8.32 -14.67
C LYS A 823 14.53 9.64 -15.42
N ILE A 824 14.61 10.75 -14.70
CA ILE A 824 14.60 12.11 -15.25
C ILE A 824 16.04 12.63 -15.22
N SER A 825 16.53 13.11 -16.36
CA SER A 825 17.85 13.72 -16.50
C SER A 825 17.80 14.92 -17.45
N PRO A 826 18.81 15.79 -17.48
CA PRO A 826 18.87 16.89 -18.44
C PRO A 826 19.05 16.35 -19.87
N ALA A 827 18.27 16.88 -20.83
CA ALA A 827 18.44 16.54 -22.24
C ALA A 827 19.70 17.13 -22.87
N SER A 828 20.28 18.15 -22.23
CA SER A 828 21.54 18.77 -22.62
C SER A 828 22.30 19.28 -21.39
N ASN A 829 23.59 19.57 -21.55
CA ASN A 829 24.40 20.17 -20.49
C ASN A 829 23.91 21.55 -20.02
N THR A 830 23.10 22.23 -20.82
CA THR A 830 22.51 23.55 -20.52
C THR A 830 21.07 23.46 -20.03
N ALA A 831 20.52 22.25 -19.90
CA ALA A 831 19.19 22.03 -19.37
C ALA A 831 19.23 21.90 -17.84
N THR A 832 18.30 22.60 -17.20
CA THR A 832 18.02 22.51 -15.77
C THR A 832 16.52 22.29 -15.61
N ILE A 833 16.16 21.27 -14.85
CA ILE A 833 14.78 20.85 -14.60
C ILE A 833 14.59 20.86 -13.10
N GLU A 834 13.48 21.41 -12.64
CA GLU A 834 13.09 21.32 -11.24
C GLU A 834 11.76 20.58 -11.16
N VAL A 835 11.77 19.49 -10.41
CA VAL A 835 10.59 18.68 -10.09
C VAL A 835 10.10 19.16 -8.72
N VAL A 836 8.86 19.62 -8.66
CA VAL A 836 8.26 20.21 -7.46
C VAL A 836 7.01 19.42 -7.10
N ALA A 837 6.74 19.30 -5.80
CA ALA A 837 5.56 18.61 -5.29
C ALA A 837 4.24 19.19 -5.86
N GLY A 838 3.22 18.34 -5.94
CA GLY A 838 1.84 18.74 -6.27
C GLY A 838 1.25 19.71 -5.24
N LYS A 839 0.25 20.50 -5.64
CA LYS A 839 -0.44 21.45 -4.75
C LYS A 839 -1.67 20.83 -4.09
N GLY A 840 -2.08 21.36 -2.93
CA GLY A 840 -3.35 21.01 -2.30
C GLY A 840 -3.46 19.53 -1.90
N GLY A 841 -2.36 18.92 -1.45
CA GLY A 841 -2.32 17.52 -1.02
C GLY A 841 -2.42 16.49 -2.15
N THR A 842 -2.30 16.92 -3.42
CA THR A 842 -2.27 16.01 -4.59
C THR A 842 -0.87 15.53 -4.92
N ASP A 843 0.13 15.75 -4.06
CA ASP A 843 1.52 15.42 -4.37
C ASP A 843 1.72 13.93 -4.61
N VAL A 844 2.28 13.59 -5.77
CA VAL A 844 2.53 12.20 -6.18
C VAL A 844 3.98 11.78 -6.04
N LEU A 845 4.91 12.69 -5.74
CA LEU A 845 6.34 12.39 -5.84
C LEU A 845 6.76 11.20 -4.98
N ASN A 846 6.27 11.13 -3.73
CA ASN A 846 6.54 9.99 -2.84
C ASN A 846 5.97 8.67 -3.40
N ALA A 847 4.75 8.69 -3.92
CA ALA A 847 4.11 7.51 -4.50
C ALA A 847 4.83 7.00 -5.76
N LEU A 848 5.42 7.90 -6.55
CA LEU A 848 6.30 7.54 -7.67
C LEU A 848 7.74 7.24 -7.24
N GLY A 849 8.08 7.43 -5.97
CA GLY A 849 9.44 7.32 -5.44
C GLY A 849 10.42 8.31 -6.06
N LEU A 850 9.96 9.46 -6.56
CA LEU A 850 10.79 10.56 -7.07
C LEU A 850 11.24 11.45 -5.91
N ALA A 851 12.49 11.88 -5.91
CA ALA A 851 13.04 12.68 -4.81
C ALA A 851 12.56 14.14 -4.84
N GLY A 852 12.30 14.68 -6.04
CA GLY A 852 11.99 16.10 -6.19
C GLY A 852 13.21 17.01 -6.00
N GLY A 853 13.18 18.18 -6.63
CA GLY A 853 14.24 19.17 -6.62
C GLY A 853 14.87 19.41 -7.99
N VAL A 854 16.07 19.95 -8.00
CA VAL A 854 16.77 20.42 -9.22
C VAL A 854 17.63 19.31 -9.81
N VAL A 855 17.32 18.93 -11.04
CA VAL A 855 18.05 18.01 -11.90
C VAL A 855 18.84 18.82 -12.94
N ARG A 856 20.17 18.79 -12.86
CA ARG A 856 21.08 19.49 -13.80
C ARG A 856 22.40 18.76 -14.00
N ALA A 857 23.00 18.92 -15.16
CA ALA A 857 24.27 18.28 -15.47
C ALA A 857 25.41 19.00 -14.74
N THR A 858 26.48 18.25 -14.43
CA THR A 858 27.71 18.79 -13.86
C THR A 858 28.88 18.53 -14.79
N LYS A 859 29.91 19.35 -14.68
CA LYS A 859 31.19 19.20 -15.37
C LYS A 859 32.34 19.43 -14.41
N THR A 860 33.53 18.96 -14.78
CA THR A 860 34.76 19.30 -14.05
C THR A 860 35.37 20.57 -14.63
N ASP A 861 35.61 21.57 -13.78
CA ASP A 861 36.30 22.82 -14.12
C ASP A 861 37.39 23.06 -13.06
N ASN A 862 38.65 23.15 -13.48
CA ASN A 862 39.82 23.27 -12.60
C ASN A 862 39.83 22.25 -11.43
N GLY A 863 39.46 20.99 -11.71
CA GLY A 863 39.40 19.93 -10.69
C GLY A 863 38.19 19.99 -9.75
N LYS A 864 37.24 20.91 -9.98
CA LYS A 864 36.01 21.07 -9.19
C LYS A 864 34.78 20.67 -9.99
N THR A 865 33.83 20.00 -9.34
CA THR A 865 32.52 19.72 -9.92
C THR A 865 31.67 20.98 -9.90
N VAL A 866 31.40 21.54 -11.07
CA VAL A 866 30.55 22.74 -11.25
C VAL A 866 29.35 22.39 -12.11
N SER A 867 28.40 23.31 -12.20
CA SER A 867 27.25 23.19 -13.09
C SER A 867 27.70 23.18 -14.57
N ALA A 868 27.07 22.34 -15.38
CA ALA A 868 27.36 22.30 -16.81
C ALA A 868 26.63 23.41 -17.58
N ASP A 869 25.56 23.99 -17.01
CA ASP A 869 24.77 25.08 -17.59
C ASP A 869 25.38 26.48 -17.39
N GLY A 870 26.49 26.56 -16.64
CA GLY A 870 27.15 27.82 -16.29
C GLY A 870 26.43 28.63 -15.22
N GLY A 871 25.35 28.11 -14.64
CA GLY A 871 24.64 28.75 -13.52
C GLY A 871 25.40 28.63 -12.20
N GLY A 872 25.06 29.47 -11.23
CA GLY A 872 25.66 29.42 -9.88
C GLY A 872 25.42 28.10 -9.13
N PRO A 873 26.05 27.91 -7.96
CA PRO A 873 25.76 26.76 -7.10
C PRO A 873 24.28 26.75 -6.68
N VAL A 874 23.70 25.56 -6.64
CA VAL A 874 22.33 25.33 -6.19
C VAL A 874 22.43 24.48 -4.93
N TYR A 875 21.74 24.89 -3.87
CA TYR A 875 21.68 24.14 -2.62
C TYR A 875 20.26 23.64 -2.40
N GLY A 876 20.15 22.34 -2.23
CA GLY A 876 18.89 21.67 -1.95
C GLY A 876 18.72 21.50 -0.46
N LEU A 877 17.64 22.05 0.11
CA LEU A 877 17.32 21.89 1.52
C LEU A 877 16.90 20.46 1.85
N GLN A 878 16.45 19.69 0.86
CA GLN A 878 15.84 18.37 1.02
C GLN A 878 14.72 18.38 2.08
N LEU A 879 13.93 19.45 2.06
CA LEU A 879 12.80 19.67 2.94
C LEU A 879 11.54 19.13 2.22
N PRO A 880 10.95 18.03 2.70
CA PRO A 880 9.71 17.51 2.14
C PRO A 880 8.56 18.49 2.39
N PRO A 881 7.47 18.40 1.59
CA PRO A 881 6.30 19.26 1.77
C PRO A 881 5.60 19.03 3.13
N GLU A 882 5.73 17.83 3.68
CA GLU A 882 5.09 17.39 4.91
C GLU A 882 6.08 16.61 5.79
N LEU A 883 5.90 16.71 7.10
CA LEU A 883 6.62 15.97 8.14
C LEU A 883 5.64 15.60 9.23
N ASP A 884 5.76 14.40 9.78
CA ASP A 884 4.88 13.89 10.84
C ASP A 884 5.52 14.01 12.24
N LEU A 885 4.77 14.52 13.21
CA LEU A 885 5.12 14.59 14.63
C LEU A 885 4.23 13.71 15.51
N THR A 886 3.18 13.09 14.97
CA THR A 886 2.24 12.26 15.74
C THR A 886 2.92 10.95 16.18
N THR A 887 3.79 10.40 15.34
CA THR A 887 4.55 9.18 15.64
C THR A 887 5.94 9.46 16.21
N GLU A 888 6.48 8.54 17.03
CA GLU A 888 7.86 8.66 17.54
C GLU A 888 8.90 8.63 16.41
N ALA A 889 8.69 7.77 15.42
CA ALA A 889 9.53 7.69 14.23
C ALA A 889 9.47 8.99 13.42
N GLY A 890 8.26 9.55 13.23
CA GLY A 890 8.05 10.85 12.58
C GLY A 890 8.83 11.96 13.27
N ARG A 891 8.72 12.09 14.60
CA ARG A 891 9.46 13.10 15.39
C ARG A 891 10.98 12.99 15.22
N LYS A 892 11.53 11.77 15.22
CA LYS A 892 12.97 11.54 14.97
C LYS A 892 13.34 11.96 13.56
N ASN A 893 12.55 11.57 12.56
CA ASN A 893 12.78 11.94 11.16
C ASN A 893 12.72 13.46 10.93
N ALA A 894 11.72 14.14 11.49
CA ALA A 894 11.56 15.59 11.39
C ALA A 894 12.80 16.33 11.91
N ASN A 895 13.33 15.93 13.07
CA ASN A 895 14.56 16.52 13.61
C ASN A 895 15.77 16.30 12.68
N VAL A 896 15.93 15.10 12.12
CA VAL A 896 17.02 14.78 11.19
C VAL A 896 16.93 15.62 9.91
N VAL A 897 15.74 15.71 9.32
CA VAL A 897 15.48 16.45 8.07
C VAL A 897 15.73 17.95 8.26
N ILE A 898 15.16 18.55 9.30
CA ILE A 898 15.33 19.98 9.58
C ILE A 898 16.79 20.33 9.89
N THR A 899 17.49 19.47 10.64
CA THR A 899 18.92 19.64 10.93
C THR A 899 19.76 19.62 9.66
N ARG A 900 19.43 18.73 8.72
CA ARG A 900 20.09 18.68 7.41
C ARG A 900 19.87 19.98 6.63
N ALA A 901 18.63 20.47 6.57
CA ALA A 901 18.30 21.74 5.91
C ALA A 901 19.05 22.94 6.53
N LEU A 902 19.14 23.01 7.86
CA LEU A 902 19.95 24.01 8.57
C LEU A 902 21.42 23.94 8.15
N SER A 903 21.99 22.73 8.02
CA SER A 903 23.37 22.54 7.56
C SER A 903 23.57 23.02 6.11
N GLN A 904 22.59 22.82 5.23
CA GLN A 904 22.66 23.29 3.84
C GLN A 904 22.66 24.81 3.75
N ILE A 905 21.84 25.51 4.55
CA ILE A 905 21.87 26.98 4.62
C ILE A 905 23.22 27.50 5.13
N ARG A 906 23.79 26.86 6.17
CA ARG A 906 25.13 27.21 6.68
C ARG A 906 26.22 27.03 5.62
N THR A 907 26.10 26.00 4.79
CA THR A 907 27.02 25.72 3.69
C THR A 907 26.89 26.78 2.60
N ALA A 908 25.66 27.06 2.14
CA ALA A 908 25.37 28.10 1.16
C ALA A 908 25.90 29.48 1.58
N TYR A 909 25.71 29.84 2.85
CA TYR A 909 26.26 31.08 3.41
C TYR A 909 27.79 31.09 3.39
N ARG A 910 28.45 30.01 3.82
CA ARG A 910 29.92 29.93 3.87
C ARG A 910 30.52 30.09 2.48
N GLU A 911 29.99 29.37 1.49
CA GLU A 911 30.48 29.46 0.12
C GLU A 911 30.19 30.84 -0.51
N ALA A 912 29.05 31.47 -0.18
CA ALA A 912 28.77 32.84 -0.59
C ALA A 912 29.76 33.85 0.03
N ALA A 913 30.11 33.65 1.31
CA ALA A 913 31.10 34.46 2.02
C ALA A 913 32.50 34.30 1.45
N ASP A 914 32.95 33.06 1.20
CA ASP A 914 34.24 32.75 0.60
C ASP A 914 34.35 33.38 -0.79
N ALA A 915 33.31 33.23 -1.62
CA ALA A 915 33.23 33.84 -2.94
C ALA A 915 33.27 35.38 -2.89
N ALA A 916 32.56 36.00 -1.94
CA ALA A 916 32.57 37.45 -1.74
C ALA A 916 33.96 37.96 -1.31
N GLN A 917 34.71 37.15 -0.57
CA GLN A 917 36.07 37.45 -0.14
C GLN A 917 37.15 37.09 -1.18
N GLY A 918 36.75 36.53 -2.34
CA GLY A 918 37.68 36.12 -3.40
C GLY A 918 38.52 34.89 -3.04
N ILE A 919 38.08 34.11 -2.05
CA ILE A 919 38.75 32.88 -1.63
C ILE A 919 38.41 31.79 -2.65
N THR A 920 39.39 31.41 -3.46
CA THR A 920 39.28 30.22 -4.32
C THR A 920 39.80 29.02 -3.53
N SER A 921 39.07 27.90 -3.55
CA SER A 921 39.40 26.67 -2.81
C SER A 921 40.70 25.97 -3.24
N ASP A 922 41.48 26.56 -4.16
CA ASP A 922 42.80 26.07 -4.59
C ASP A 922 43.96 26.54 -3.70
N GLY A 923 43.71 27.45 -2.76
CA GLY A 923 44.70 27.87 -1.76
C GLY A 923 45.10 26.79 -0.74
N ALA A 924 44.43 25.62 -0.74
CA ALA A 924 44.72 24.53 0.18
C ALA A 924 45.83 23.57 -0.27
N LYS A 925 46.43 23.77 -1.47
CA LYS A 925 47.56 22.96 -1.96
C LYS A 925 48.82 23.79 -2.22
N THR A 926 49.31 24.44 -1.17
CA THR A 926 50.74 24.72 -1.05
C THR A 926 51.19 24.30 0.35
N PRO A 927 52.05 23.28 0.52
CA PRO A 927 52.63 22.97 1.82
C PRO A 927 53.59 24.11 2.19
N GLY A 928 53.07 25.11 2.93
CA GLY A 928 53.75 26.35 3.24
C GLY A 928 53.69 26.69 4.72
N LYS A 929 54.74 26.28 5.44
CA LYS A 929 55.24 26.75 6.75
C LYS A 929 54.27 26.77 7.95
N THR A 930 54.41 25.73 8.76
CA THR A 930 54.01 25.59 10.17
C THR A 930 54.70 26.63 11.07
N GLY A 931 54.14 27.84 11.19
CA GLY A 931 54.69 28.85 12.09
C GLY A 931 53.77 30.02 12.45
N GLY A 932 52.51 30.02 12.05
CA GLY A 932 51.53 31.04 12.46
C GLY A 932 50.60 30.51 13.55
N THR A 933 50.34 31.32 14.58
CA THR A 933 49.36 31.02 15.63
C THR A 933 48.01 30.72 15.00
N ALA A 934 47.40 29.58 15.34
CA ALA A 934 46.09 29.20 14.83
C ALA A 934 45.08 30.33 15.09
N PRO A 935 44.30 30.78 14.07
CA PRO A 935 43.25 31.76 14.26
C PRO A 935 42.33 31.34 15.40
N LYS A 936 42.06 32.27 16.33
CA LYS A 936 41.31 32.00 17.57
C LYS A 936 39.98 31.25 17.33
N TYR A 937 39.29 31.52 16.22
CA TYR A 937 38.05 30.82 15.88
C TYR A 937 38.22 29.32 15.63
N LEU A 938 39.35 28.87 15.05
CA LEU A 938 39.65 27.45 14.85
C LEU A 938 40.02 26.78 16.16
N THR A 939 40.73 27.49 17.04
CA THR A 939 41.06 27.02 18.40
C THR A 939 39.80 26.88 19.26
N ASP A 940 38.87 27.83 19.17
CA ASP A 940 37.58 27.81 19.87
C ASP A 940 36.66 26.71 19.29
N GLN A 941 36.72 26.46 17.97
CA GLN A 941 35.97 25.39 17.32
C GLN A 941 36.51 23.99 17.69
N LEU A 942 37.83 23.83 17.78
CA LEU A 942 38.46 22.59 18.24
C LEU A 942 38.12 22.31 19.71
N ALA A 943 38.15 23.34 20.57
CA ALA A 943 37.74 23.22 21.97
C ALA A 943 36.26 22.80 22.12
N ASN A 944 35.36 23.32 21.27
CA ASN A 944 33.95 22.92 21.24
C ASN A 944 33.76 21.49 20.74
N TYR A 945 34.54 21.04 19.74
CA TYR A 945 34.50 19.64 19.31
C TYR A 945 35.09 18.69 20.35
N GLN A 946 36.17 19.06 21.05
CA GLN A 946 36.70 18.30 22.18
C GLN A 946 35.68 18.23 23.33
N ALA A 947 34.99 19.33 23.63
CA ALA A 947 33.95 19.36 24.66
C ALA A 947 32.72 18.50 24.28
N ALA A 948 32.34 18.50 23.00
CA ALA A 948 31.28 17.63 22.49
C ALA A 948 31.68 16.15 22.51
N LEU A 949 32.92 15.83 22.13
CA LEU A 949 33.45 14.47 22.16
C LEU A 949 33.57 13.95 23.60
N ASN A 950 34.01 14.78 24.55
CA ASN A 950 34.05 14.43 25.97
C ASN A 950 32.66 14.22 26.58
N ARG A 951 31.62 14.92 26.07
CA ARG A 951 30.22 14.67 26.45
C ARG A 951 29.63 13.41 25.80
N LEU A 952 30.18 12.97 24.68
CA LEU A 952 29.73 11.78 23.96
C LEU A 952 30.43 10.48 24.44
N THR A 953 31.60 10.62 25.06
CA THR A 953 32.43 9.50 25.54
C THR A 953 32.51 9.42 27.07
N GLY A 954 32.04 10.45 27.79
CA GLY A 954 31.83 10.44 29.23
C GLY A 954 30.34 10.35 29.56
N GLY A 955 29.82 9.13 29.51
CA GLY A 955 28.46 8.74 29.89
C GLY A 955 28.40 7.23 30.05
#